data_AF-A0A527VEC5-F1
#
_entry.id   AF-A0A527VEC5-F1
#
_cell.length_a   1.000
_cell.length_b   1.000
_cell.length_c   1.000
_cell.angle_alpha   90.00
_cell.angle_beta   90.00
_cell.angle_gamma   90.00
#
_symmetry.space_group_name_H-M   'P 1'
#
loop_
_entity.id
_entity.type
_entity.pdbx_description
1 polymer ?
#
loop_
_entity_poly.entity_id
_entity_poly.type
_entity_poly.pdbx_seq_one_letter_code
_entity_poly.pdbx_strand_id
1 'polypeptide(L)'
;MTSTVDPISLPQRAASSDTEIDRAALANLLVEIARNVDPDYRARLEGVPTADPRMETLRQLLVGREISELSRVTHLLDEPEQLAAAVGGVLPSAAGRAPHAQLGEALAPAVERAVQRSIQKSPRTLTDILYPVFLPAIRKSIGEKIDQTFQSLNETLRHIFTWHGLKWRFEAWRTGASFSEVVLKHSLVYRVEHVFLINRNSGLLIAHVTADNATSEDPQLISSMLSAIQDFVKDSFNEKEQSGLDTIRFGELRLWSEVGPFATLVAVIRGNPPEELHEIVRDVLFRIHDEYSQALEQFDGDSSQLAGIEAQLHSCVELKQEDSNQGFPWLVVAAVLLVLIPAGGWFFLSWQSGQRWQAYVSRLSTQPGIIVAEQKVRDGQFYIAGLRDPLAADPQALLSGTQVDPARVHSQWQFYQSLEPEFVLKRLTASLAPPKSVRLSIVEDRIVAVGEAPDTWIDRARTAARQLEAGGPVFDISKVRDVSPEARAAEHWQTYVSRLEAQPGIIVAQQRARGGHFYISGLRDPQAADPQALLSGTGVDPARVHSQWQFYQSLDPKFVLKRLVASLSPPKSVQLTIIQDRIVAMGEAPAAWINRARVASQQLSADGLSLEISELRELTPQELTHLRDAIQAVDIFFDSGKAVPGPEQLPVLDKLANQLKELAKDAREAGVTAQFMLTGHSDATGRETANVSISAARAETVRALLKKRGVDPELLLVRGAGTFEPAEAETSRTGSSANRRVSVTVTFH
;
A
#
# COMPACT_ATOMS: atom_id res chain seq x y z
N MET A 1 -40.82 -60.63 -6.29
CA MET A 1 -41.95 -60.54 -5.34
C MET A 1 -41.56 -61.30 -4.07
N THR A 2 -42.17 -60.95 -2.93
CA THR A 2 -42.14 -61.65 -1.60
C THR A 2 -40.75 -61.83 -0.95
N SER A 3 -40.47 -61.26 0.25
CA SER A 3 -40.94 -61.67 1.60
C SER A 3 -40.35 -63.03 2.02
N THR A 4 -39.66 -63.21 3.16
CA THR A 4 -40.19 -63.15 4.56
C THR A 4 -39.07 -62.97 5.64
N VAL A 5 -39.44 -63.04 6.94
CA VAL A 5 -38.67 -62.66 8.16
C VAL A 5 -38.09 -63.87 8.93
N ASP A 6 -37.01 -63.66 9.71
CA ASP A 6 -36.27 -64.66 10.53
C ASP A 6 -36.82 -64.91 11.98
N PRO A 7 -36.39 -66.00 12.69
CA PRO A 7 -36.99 -66.49 13.96
C PRO A 7 -35.99 -66.62 15.15
N ILE A 8 -36.23 -67.58 16.10
CA ILE A 8 -35.42 -68.04 17.28
C ILE A 8 -35.78 -67.29 18.61
N SER A 9 -35.86 -67.85 19.85
CA SER A 9 -35.47 -69.15 20.50
C SER A 9 -36.49 -69.65 21.59
N LEU A 10 -36.12 -70.72 22.35
CA LEU A 10 -36.69 -71.18 23.65
C LEU A 10 -35.54 -71.35 24.70
N PRO A 11 -35.81 -71.29 26.02
CA PRO A 11 -34.83 -71.63 27.07
C PRO A 11 -35.09 -72.98 27.77
N GLN A 12 -34.04 -73.64 28.24
CA GLN A 12 -34.13 -74.77 29.19
C GLN A 12 -33.12 -74.62 30.35
N ARG A 13 -33.48 -75.20 31.51
CA ARG A 13 -32.83 -75.01 32.81
C ARG A 13 -32.18 -76.33 33.27
N ALA A 14 -31.07 -76.24 33.98
CA ALA A 14 -30.37 -77.32 34.68
C ALA A 14 -29.91 -76.77 36.06
N ALA A 15 -29.62 -77.54 37.11
CA ALA A 15 -29.80 -78.96 37.43
C ALA A 15 -30.00 -79.10 38.97
N SER A 16 -30.37 -80.28 39.46
CA SER A 16 -30.54 -80.62 40.88
C SER A 16 -29.39 -81.48 41.42
N SER A 17 -29.10 -81.43 42.71
CA SER A 17 -28.15 -82.30 43.42
C SER A 17 -28.79 -83.07 44.59
N ASP A 18 -28.10 -84.13 45.01
CA ASP A 18 -28.17 -84.87 46.28
C ASP A 18 -29.37 -85.79 46.59
N THR A 19 -29.18 -87.05 46.18
CA THR A 19 -29.30 -88.28 46.99
C THR A 19 -30.11 -88.26 48.31
N GLU A 20 -31.39 -88.61 48.21
CA GLU A 20 -32.08 -89.47 49.18
C GLU A 20 -32.83 -90.57 48.42
N ILE A 21 -32.81 -91.82 48.94
CA ILE A 21 -33.55 -92.93 48.32
C ILE A 21 -35.02 -92.79 48.69
N ASP A 22 -35.82 -92.26 47.76
CA ASP A 22 -37.27 -92.15 47.92
C ASP A 22 -37.90 -93.54 48.10
N ARG A 23 -38.35 -93.81 49.33
CA ARG A 23 -38.96 -95.08 49.72
C ARG A 23 -40.34 -95.28 49.09
N ALA A 24 -41.04 -94.22 48.70
CA ALA A 24 -42.30 -94.31 47.96
C ALA A 24 -42.04 -94.68 46.49
N ALA A 25 -41.01 -94.11 45.87
CA ALA A 25 -40.55 -94.54 44.55
C ALA A 25 -40.09 -96.01 44.57
N LEU A 26 -39.32 -96.44 45.58
CA LEU A 26 -38.89 -97.84 45.74
C LEU A 26 -40.07 -98.80 45.93
N ALA A 27 -41.08 -98.41 46.73
CA ALA A 27 -42.29 -99.21 46.94
C ALA A 27 -43.11 -99.36 45.66
N ASN A 28 -43.28 -98.28 44.89
CA ASN A 28 -43.92 -98.34 43.57
C ASN A 28 -43.12 -99.22 42.59
N LEU A 29 -41.78 -99.09 42.58
CA LEU A 29 -40.91 -99.92 41.74
C LEU A 29 -41.03 -101.41 42.09
N LEU A 30 -41.12 -101.77 43.37
CA LEU A 30 -41.34 -103.15 43.82
C LEU A 30 -42.72 -103.68 43.44
N VAL A 31 -43.76 -102.84 43.50
CA VAL A 31 -45.11 -103.17 43.02
C VAL A 31 -45.14 -103.32 41.48
N GLU A 32 -44.31 -102.57 40.77
CA GLU A 32 -44.20 -102.61 39.30
C GLU A 32 -43.33 -103.78 38.80
N ILE A 33 -42.32 -104.17 39.56
CA ILE A 33 -41.57 -105.43 39.36
C ILE A 33 -42.49 -106.63 39.65
N ALA A 34 -43.26 -106.60 40.74
CA ALA A 34 -44.25 -107.64 41.05
C ALA A 34 -45.41 -107.74 40.02
N ARG A 35 -45.63 -106.71 39.20
CA ARG A 35 -46.56 -106.75 38.05
C ARG A 35 -45.95 -107.37 36.78
N ASN A 36 -44.63 -107.47 36.70
CA ASN A 36 -43.90 -107.94 35.52
C ASN A 36 -43.27 -109.35 35.69
N VAL A 37 -43.41 -109.97 36.86
CA VAL A 37 -43.00 -111.37 37.10
C VAL A 37 -44.23 -112.28 37.00
N ASP A 38 -44.40 -112.84 35.81
CA ASP A 38 -45.38 -113.87 35.40
C ASP A 38 -46.89 -113.43 35.28
N PRO A 39 -47.40 -113.14 34.06
CA PRO A 39 -48.73 -112.55 33.87
C PRO A 39 -49.97 -113.44 34.07
N ASP A 40 -49.85 -114.77 34.19
CA ASP A 40 -51.01 -115.67 34.03
C ASP A 40 -51.91 -115.82 35.27
N TYR A 41 -51.57 -115.18 36.40
CA TYR A 41 -52.26 -115.42 37.69
C TYR A 41 -53.43 -114.49 38.04
N ARG A 42 -53.96 -113.70 37.10
CA ARG A 42 -55.06 -112.74 37.37
C ARG A 42 -56.47 -113.34 37.30
N ALA A 43 -56.62 -114.64 37.47
CA ALA A 43 -57.90 -115.34 37.46
C ALA A 43 -58.32 -115.82 38.88
N ARG A 44 -59.26 -115.07 39.49
CA ARG A 44 -60.24 -115.44 40.54
C ARG A 44 -60.05 -114.95 42.01
N LEU A 45 -61.01 -114.10 42.43
CA LEU A 45 -61.77 -114.08 43.71
C LEU A 45 -61.36 -113.17 44.91
N GLU A 46 -62.38 -112.79 45.72
CA GLU A 46 -62.47 -111.67 46.69
C GLU A 46 -62.90 -112.10 48.14
N GLY A 47 -62.75 -111.23 49.18
CA GLY A 47 -63.40 -111.31 50.54
C GLY A 47 -62.46 -111.43 51.79
N VAL A 48 -62.80 -111.27 53.11
CA VAL A 48 -63.95 -110.72 53.93
C VAL A 48 -63.43 -110.36 55.39
N PRO A 49 -63.99 -109.38 56.18
CA PRO A 49 -63.44 -108.90 57.49
C PRO A 49 -64.39 -108.94 58.76
N THR A 50 -63.98 -108.43 59.96
CA THR A 50 -64.75 -107.64 61.03
C THR A 50 -64.35 -107.84 62.55
N ALA A 51 -64.83 -106.95 63.49
CA ALA A 51 -64.77 -107.03 64.99
C ALA A 51 -65.93 -106.25 65.71
N ASP A 52 -66.20 -106.47 67.02
CA ASP A 52 -67.52 -106.30 67.72
C ASP A 52 -67.70 -105.12 68.75
N PRO A 53 -68.92 -104.52 68.96
CA PRO A 53 -69.10 -103.27 69.73
C PRO A 53 -69.23 -103.35 71.26
N ARG A 54 -69.48 -104.51 71.88
CA ARG A 54 -69.80 -104.56 73.34
C ARG A 54 -68.65 -104.12 74.25
N MET A 55 -67.43 -104.22 73.74
CA MET A 55 -66.19 -103.82 74.42
C MET A 55 -66.11 -102.31 74.66
N GLU A 56 -66.72 -101.49 73.81
CA GLU A 56 -66.59 -100.03 73.88
C GLU A 56 -67.35 -99.43 75.08
N THR A 57 -68.51 -100.00 75.43
CA THR A 57 -69.29 -99.56 76.60
C THR A 57 -68.56 -99.83 77.91
N LEU A 58 -67.81 -100.92 78.01
CA LEU A 58 -67.01 -101.25 79.19
C LEU A 58 -65.82 -100.30 79.37
N ARG A 59 -65.21 -99.86 78.26
CA ARG A 59 -64.09 -98.91 78.23
C ARG A 59 -64.46 -97.56 78.85
N GLN A 60 -65.66 -97.05 78.56
CA GLN A 60 -66.13 -95.76 79.07
C GLN A 60 -66.40 -95.77 80.58
N LEU A 61 -66.91 -96.88 81.14
CA LEU A 61 -67.24 -96.97 82.56
C LEU A 61 -66.02 -97.16 83.47
N LEU A 62 -64.96 -97.83 82.99
CA LEU A 62 -63.77 -98.12 83.79
C LEU A 62 -62.69 -97.03 83.75
N VAL A 63 -62.60 -96.26 82.65
CA VAL A 63 -61.44 -95.38 82.37
C VAL A 63 -61.85 -94.02 81.77
N GLY A 64 -63.15 -93.72 81.70
CA GLY A 64 -63.67 -92.54 81.00
C GLY A 64 -63.16 -91.19 81.55
N ARG A 65 -62.84 -91.12 82.85
CA ARG A 65 -62.33 -89.89 83.47
C ARG A 65 -60.86 -89.65 83.13
N GLU A 66 -60.05 -90.70 83.22
CA GLU A 66 -58.62 -90.67 82.93
C GLU A 66 -58.39 -90.38 81.44
N ILE A 67 -59.21 -90.97 80.57
CA ILE A 67 -59.23 -90.65 79.13
C ILE A 67 -59.50 -89.15 78.93
N SER A 68 -60.48 -88.57 79.62
CA SER A 68 -60.82 -87.15 79.45
C SER A 68 -59.76 -86.18 79.95
N GLU A 69 -59.06 -86.48 81.06
CA GLU A 69 -57.92 -85.65 81.51
C GLU A 69 -56.70 -85.81 80.60
N LEU A 70 -56.41 -87.04 80.14
CA LEU A 70 -55.36 -87.28 79.15
C LEU A 70 -55.64 -86.53 77.84
N SER A 71 -56.88 -86.55 77.34
CA SER A 71 -57.29 -85.77 76.18
C SER A 71 -57.11 -84.27 76.38
N ARG A 72 -57.34 -83.74 77.59
CA ARG A 72 -57.11 -82.32 77.89
C ARG A 72 -55.62 -81.96 77.91
N VAL A 73 -54.77 -82.86 78.40
CA VAL A 73 -53.30 -82.67 78.39
C VAL A 73 -52.73 -82.81 76.99
N THR A 74 -53.17 -83.77 76.17
CA THR A 74 -52.73 -83.88 74.76
C THR A 74 -53.18 -82.67 73.94
N HIS A 75 -54.41 -82.18 74.12
CA HIS A 75 -54.89 -81.00 73.40
C HIS A 75 -54.10 -79.71 73.73
N LEU A 76 -53.49 -79.62 74.92
CA LEU A 76 -52.56 -78.53 75.30
C LEU A 76 -51.15 -78.71 74.71
N LEU A 77 -50.77 -79.92 74.30
CA LEU A 77 -49.48 -80.24 73.69
C LEU A 77 -49.54 -80.19 72.16
N ASP A 78 -50.69 -80.51 71.57
CA ASP A 78 -50.92 -80.53 70.12
C ASP A 78 -51.18 -79.12 69.53
N GLU A 79 -51.54 -78.12 70.35
CA GLU A 79 -51.66 -76.72 69.92
C GLU A 79 -50.42 -75.88 70.30
N PRO A 80 -49.48 -75.63 69.36
CA PRO A 80 -48.20 -75.00 69.67
C PRO A 80 -48.31 -73.54 70.13
N GLU A 81 -49.34 -72.80 69.74
CA GLU A 81 -49.53 -71.41 70.18
C GLU A 81 -50.00 -71.32 71.65
N GLN A 82 -50.89 -72.23 72.09
CA GLN A 82 -51.30 -72.30 73.49
C GLN A 82 -50.15 -72.77 74.39
N LEU A 83 -49.37 -73.75 73.92
CA LEU A 83 -48.15 -74.19 74.59
C LEU A 83 -47.12 -73.05 74.69
N ALA A 84 -46.90 -72.29 73.60
CA ALA A 84 -46.00 -71.15 73.60
C ALA A 84 -46.45 -70.03 74.54
N ALA A 85 -47.76 -69.75 74.65
CA ALA A 85 -48.29 -68.78 75.60
C ALA A 85 -48.10 -69.24 77.06
N ALA A 86 -48.36 -70.51 77.36
CA ALA A 86 -48.16 -71.09 78.68
C ALA A 86 -46.67 -71.09 79.10
N VAL A 87 -45.77 -71.48 78.20
CA VAL A 87 -44.31 -71.45 78.43
C VAL A 87 -43.79 -70.00 78.52
N GLY A 88 -44.33 -69.09 77.72
CA GLY A 88 -43.99 -67.67 77.71
C GLY A 88 -44.27 -66.96 79.04
N GLY A 89 -45.31 -67.36 79.78
CA GLY A 89 -45.58 -66.85 81.12
C GLY A 89 -44.57 -67.30 82.19
N VAL A 90 -43.90 -68.44 81.98
CA VAL A 90 -42.98 -69.06 82.96
C VAL A 90 -41.51 -68.72 82.64
N LEU A 91 -41.18 -68.52 81.36
CA LEU A 91 -39.84 -68.20 80.85
C LEU A 91 -39.10 -67.06 81.60
N PRO A 92 -39.71 -65.89 81.88
CA PRO A 92 -39.04 -64.81 82.61
C PRO A 92 -38.63 -65.21 84.04
N SER A 93 -39.46 -66.01 84.70
CA SER A 93 -39.22 -66.52 86.05
C SER A 93 -38.12 -67.58 86.09
N ALA A 94 -37.96 -68.34 85.02
CA ALA A 94 -36.89 -69.32 84.86
C ALA A 94 -35.55 -68.66 84.49
N ALA A 95 -35.56 -67.66 83.60
CA ALA A 95 -34.37 -66.94 83.18
C ALA A 95 -33.65 -66.22 84.34
N GLY A 96 -34.39 -65.72 85.33
CA GLY A 96 -33.84 -65.13 86.56
C GLY A 96 -33.21 -66.13 87.55
N ARG A 97 -33.25 -67.44 87.28
CA ARG A 97 -32.69 -68.49 88.15
C ARG A 97 -31.61 -69.35 87.47
N ALA A 98 -31.36 -69.17 86.18
CA ALA A 98 -30.38 -69.93 85.42
C ALA A 98 -29.00 -69.24 85.42
N PRO A 99 -27.87 -69.99 85.36
CA PRO A 99 -26.55 -69.39 85.18
C PRO A 99 -26.46 -68.64 83.85
N HIS A 100 -26.02 -67.39 83.88
CA HIS A 100 -26.07 -66.48 82.72
C HIS A 100 -25.33 -66.99 81.46
N ALA A 101 -24.33 -67.86 81.60
CA ALA A 101 -23.57 -68.42 80.48
C ALA A 101 -24.42 -69.27 79.53
N GLN A 102 -25.17 -70.26 80.04
CA GLN A 102 -25.99 -71.15 79.22
C GLN A 102 -27.21 -70.42 78.61
N LEU A 103 -27.76 -69.44 79.33
CA LEU A 103 -28.82 -68.59 78.79
C LEU A 103 -28.29 -67.70 77.65
N GLY A 104 -27.03 -67.24 77.76
CA GLY A 104 -26.30 -66.54 76.71
C GLY A 104 -26.13 -67.38 75.45
N GLU A 105 -25.65 -68.62 75.57
CA GLU A 105 -25.48 -69.53 74.42
C GLU A 105 -26.81 -69.86 73.73
N ALA A 106 -27.89 -70.11 74.49
CA ALA A 106 -29.20 -70.41 73.93
C ALA A 106 -29.84 -69.21 73.20
N LEU A 107 -29.59 -67.98 73.68
CA LEU A 107 -30.11 -66.75 73.07
C LEU A 107 -29.20 -66.17 71.99
N ALA A 108 -27.91 -66.51 71.98
CA ALA A 108 -26.93 -65.94 71.04
C ALA A 108 -27.37 -66.01 69.57
N PRO A 109 -27.86 -67.15 69.01
CA PRO A 109 -28.29 -67.20 67.61
C PRO A 109 -29.53 -66.33 67.30
N ALA A 110 -30.37 -66.04 68.30
CA ALA A 110 -31.54 -65.17 68.14
C ALA A 110 -31.14 -63.69 68.25
N VAL A 111 -30.28 -63.34 69.21
CA VAL A 111 -29.73 -62.00 69.40
C VAL A 111 -28.82 -61.62 68.24
N GLU A 112 -27.96 -62.52 67.77
CA GLU A 112 -27.08 -62.31 66.62
C GLU A 112 -27.90 -62.00 65.36
N ARG A 113 -28.94 -62.79 65.04
CA ARG A 113 -29.85 -62.49 63.92
C ARG A 113 -30.58 -61.16 64.10
N ALA A 114 -30.93 -60.77 65.33
CA ALA A 114 -31.57 -59.49 65.60
C ALA A 114 -30.59 -58.31 65.41
N VAL A 115 -29.36 -58.44 65.90
CA VAL A 115 -28.26 -57.46 65.72
C VAL A 115 -27.87 -57.35 64.25
N GLN A 116 -27.72 -58.47 63.53
CA GLN A 116 -27.37 -58.49 62.11
C GLN A 116 -28.47 -57.84 61.25
N ARG A 117 -29.76 -58.07 61.57
CA ARG A 117 -30.89 -57.34 60.98
C ARG A 117 -30.87 -55.84 61.34
N SER A 118 -30.51 -55.49 62.57
CA SER A 118 -30.42 -54.08 63.02
C SER A 118 -29.29 -53.31 62.29
N ILE A 119 -28.13 -53.94 62.11
CA ILE A 119 -27.00 -53.41 61.35
C ILE A 119 -27.39 -53.21 59.88
N GLN A 120 -28.05 -54.20 59.25
CA GLN A 120 -28.58 -54.06 57.88
C GLN A 120 -29.60 -52.92 57.75
N LYS A 121 -30.41 -52.67 58.79
CA LYS A 121 -31.43 -51.60 58.78
C LYS A 121 -30.86 -50.20 59.04
N SER A 122 -29.70 -50.10 59.69
CA SER A 122 -29.15 -48.84 60.22
C SER A 122 -27.61 -48.81 60.16
N PRO A 123 -27.00 -48.53 58.99
CA PRO A 123 -25.54 -48.52 58.84
C PRO A 123 -24.80 -47.47 59.68
N ARG A 124 -25.50 -46.39 60.10
CA ARG A 124 -24.93 -45.27 60.88
C ARG A 124 -24.38 -45.70 62.24
N THR A 125 -25.06 -46.62 62.94
CA THR A 125 -24.63 -47.09 64.26
C THR A 125 -23.26 -47.77 64.21
N LEU A 126 -22.97 -48.50 63.13
CA LEU A 126 -21.66 -49.12 62.91
C LEU A 126 -20.59 -48.05 62.60
N THR A 127 -20.96 -46.96 61.94
CA THR A 127 -20.05 -45.85 61.66
C THR A 127 -19.72 -45.08 62.94
N ASP A 128 -20.70 -44.77 63.78
CA ASP A 128 -20.50 -44.03 65.04
C ASP A 128 -19.64 -44.81 66.07
N ILE A 129 -19.76 -46.14 66.11
CA ILE A 129 -18.95 -47.00 66.99
C ILE A 129 -17.48 -47.07 66.50
N LEU A 130 -17.27 -47.14 65.19
CA LEU A 130 -15.94 -47.40 64.62
C LEU A 130 -15.17 -46.13 64.23
N TYR A 131 -15.84 -44.98 64.05
CA TYR A 131 -15.19 -43.70 63.74
C TYR A 131 -14.11 -43.27 64.74
N PRO A 132 -14.33 -43.36 66.06
CA PRO A 132 -13.32 -42.97 67.06
C PRO A 132 -12.04 -43.81 67.00
N VAL A 133 -12.09 -45.03 66.46
CA VAL A 133 -10.95 -45.93 66.32
C VAL A 133 -10.30 -45.78 64.95
N PHE A 134 -11.10 -45.74 63.88
CA PHE A 134 -10.58 -45.58 62.52
C PHE A 134 -9.99 -44.21 62.26
N LEU A 135 -10.59 -43.11 62.74
CA LEU A 135 -10.14 -41.78 62.36
C LEU A 135 -8.71 -41.44 62.86
N PRO A 136 -8.31 -41.81 64.10
CA PRO A 136 -6.90 -41.72 64.53
C PRO A 136 -5.98 -42.67 63.77
N ALA A 137 -6.37 -43.94 63.60
CA ALA A 137 -5.54 -44.96 62.93
C ALA A 137 -5.27 -44.61 61.46
N ILE A 138 -6.29 -44.16 60.73
CA ILE A 138 -6.19 -43.69 59.35
C ILE A 138 -5.34 -42.41 59.29
N ARG A 139 -5.50 -41.47 60.24
CA ARG A 139 -4.69 -40.24 60.26
C ARG A 139 -3.20 -40.53 60.51
N LYS A 140 -2.86 -41.45 61.42
CA LYS A 140 -1.46 -41.89 61.66
C LYS A 140 -0.89 -42.56 60.40
N SER A 141 -1.57 -43.59 59.89
CA SER A 141 -1.14 -44.39 58.73
C SER A 141 -0.97 -43.56 57.44
N ILE A 142 -1.90 -42.65 57.15
CA ILE A 142 -1.83 -41.79 55.97
C ILE A 142 -0.77 -40.69 56.13
N GLY A 143 -0.64 -40.08 57.32
CA GLY A 143 0.37 -39.05 57.57
C GLY A 143 1.79 -39.57 57.38
N GLU A 144 2.13 -40.69 58.03
CA GLU A 144 3.47 -41.28 57.96
C GLU A 144 3.86 -41.70 56.53
N LYS A 145 2.93 -42.30 55.77
CA LYS A 145 3.19 -42.73 54.39
C LYS A 145 3.23 -41.58 53.37
N ILE A 146 2.45 -40.52 53.55
CA ILE A 146 2.52 -39.34 52.67
C ILE A 146 3.87 -38.61 52.86
N ASP A 147 4.32 -38.40 54.10
CA ASP A 147 5.60 -37.72 54.35
C ASP A 147 6.79 -38.53 53.80
N GLN A 148 6.81 -39.86 53.99
CA GLN A 148 7.84 -40.74 53.42
C GLN A 148 7.84 -40.74 51.89
N THR A 149 6.67 -40.80 51.24
CA THR A 149 6.59 -40.79 49.77
C THR A 149 6.92 -39.42 49.16
N PHE A 150 6.63 -38.33 49.86
CA PHE A 150 7.03 -37.00 49.40
C PHE A 150 8.55 -36.78 49.50
N GLN A 151 9.19 -37.28 50.56
CA GLN A 151 10.65 -37.23 50.72
C GLN A 151 11.37 -38.03 49.62
N SER A 152 10.97 -39.28 49.36
CA SER A 152 11.64 -40.12 48.34
C SER A 152 11.48 -39.59 46.90
N LEU A 153 10.34 -38.97 46.57
CA LEU A 153 10.15 -38.28 45.29
C LEU A 153 11.08 -37.06 45.15
N ASN A 154 11.23 -36.26 46.21
CA ASN A 154 12.05 -35.05 46.20
C ASN A 154 13.55 -35.39 46.07
N GLU A 155 14.02 -36.46 46.72
CA GLU A 155 15.37 -37.02 46.57
C GLU A 155 15.63 -37.44 45.10
N THR A 156 14.70 -38.21 44.52
CA THR A 156 14.83 -38.74 43.15
C THR A 156 14.86 -37.63 42.09
N LEU A 157 14.07 -36.57 42.28
CA LEU A 157 14.01 -35.41 41.37
C LEU A 157 15.36 -34.68 41.25
N ARG A 158 16.15 -34.59 42.34
CA ARG A 158 17.45 -33.89 42.34
C ARG A 158 18.48 -34.52 41.40
N HIS A 159 18.38 -35.82 41.13
CA HIS A 159 19.40 -36.55 40.36
C HIS A 159 19.15 -36.64 38.86
N ILE A 160 17.95 -36.27 38.36
CA ILE A 160 17.51 -36.48 36.97
C ILE A 160 18.48 -35.87 35.93
N PHE A 161 19.07 -34.70 36.22
CA PHE A 161 20.00 -33.99 35.34
C PHE A 161 21.45 -33.96 35.85
N THR A 162 21.80 -34.81 36.81
CA THR A 162 23.18 -34.97 37.26
C THR A 162 23.91 -36.02 36.43
N TRP A 163 25.23 -35.86 36.24
CA TRP A 163 26.05 -36.87 35.52
C TRP A 163 25.97 -38.27 36.15
N HIS A 164 25.78 -38.35 37.47
CA HIS A 164 25.53 -39.60 38.19
C HIS A 164 24.20 -40.25 37.81
N GLY A 165 23.12 -39.47 37.68
CA GLY A 165 21.82 -39.97 37.23
C GLY A 165 21.86 -40.61 35.83
N LEU A 166 22.61 -40.03 34.89
CA LEU A 166 22.82 -40.63 33.56
C LEU A 166 23.61 -41.95 33.62
N LYS A 167 24.63 -42.05 34.48
CA LYS A 167 25.39 -43.29 34.74
C LYS A 167 24.46 -44.38 35.30
N TRP A 168 23.66 -44.06 36.32
CA TRP A 168 22.69 -44.98 36.93
C TRP A 168 21.56 -45.41 35.98
N ARG A 169 21.11 -44.54 35.05
CA ARG A 169 20.16 -44.95 34.00
C ARG A 169 20.76 -45.93 33.01
N PHE A 170 22.04 -45.76 32.66
CA PHE A 170 22.74 -46.73 31.81
C PHE A 170 23.00 -48.06 32.54
N GLU A 171 23.31 -48.00 33.84
CA GLU A 171 23.42 -49.17 34.70
C GLU A 171 22.08 -49.92 34.82
N ALA A 172 20.98 -49.22 35.13
CA ALA A 172 19.62 -49.78 35.15
C ALA A 172 19.24 -50.44 33.82
N TRP A 173 19.53 -49.79 32.69
CA TRP A 173 19.31 -50.37 31.37
C TRP A 173 20.15 -51.62 31.09
N ARG A 174 21.39 -51.67 31.59
CA ARG A 174 22.29 -52.83 31.45
C ARG A 174 21.94 -53.99 32.38
N THR A 175 21.52 -53.70 33.61
CA THR A 175 21.22 -54.72 34.63
C THR A 175 19.77 -55.21 34.59
N GLY A 176 18.88 -54.49 33.91
CA GLY A 176 17.44 -54.77 33.87
C GLY A 176 16.68 -54.33 35.11
N ALA A 177 17.37 -53.75 36.11
CA ALA A 177 16.75 -53.16 37.29
C ALA A 177 16.04 -51.84 36.96
N SER A 178 15.02 -51.49 37.74
CA SER A 178 14.40 -50.17 37.64
C SER A 178 15.39 -49.06 38.05
N PHE A 179 15.22 -47.87 37.48
CA PHE A 179 16.05 -46.72 37.85
C PHE A 179 15.94 -46.40 39.35
N SER A 180 14.75 -46.58 39.94
CA SER A 180 14.49 -46.49 41.37
C SER A 180 15.34 -47.47 42.20
N GLU A 181 15.46 -48.74 41.82
CA GLU A 181 16.29 -49.72 42.54
C GLU A 181 17.79 -49.38 42.46
N VAL A 182 18.27 -48.94 41.29
CA VAL A 182 19.70 -48.55 41.12
C VAL A 182 20.03 -47.29 41.92
N VAL A 183 19.09 -46.33 42.02
CA VAL A 183 19.23 -45.14 42.87
C VAL A 183 19.19 -45.52 44.35
N LEU A 184 18.22 -46.34 44.78
CA LEU A 184 18.06 -46.76 46.18
C LEU A 184 19.30 -47.52 46.68
N LYS A 185 19.86 -48.43 45.85
CA LYS A 185 21.06 -49.20 46.17
C LYS A 185 22.29 -48.33 46.46
N HIS A 186 22.43 -47.19 45.77
CA HIS A 186 23.57 -46.28 45.92
C HIS A 186 23.27 -45.09 46.84
N SER A 187 22.12 -45.09 47.51
CA SER A 187 21.65 -44.02 48.39
C SER A 187 21.27 -44.62 49.74
N LEU A 188 22.27 -44.94 50.58
CA LEU A 188 22.06 -45.36 51.96
C LEU A 188 21.72 -44.14 52.84
N VAL A 189 20.52 -44.14 53.46
CA VAL A 189 19.89 -42.94 54.08
C VAL A 189 19.84 -42.99 55.62
N TYR A 190 20.48 -43.95 56.29
CA TYR A 190 20.48 -43.99 57.76
C TYR A 190 21.74 -44.56 58.41
N ARG A 191 21.98 -44.19 59.66
CA ARG A 191 23.03 -44.70 60.55
C ARG A 191 22.55 -44.71 61.99
N VAL A 192 22.74 -45.82 62.72
CA VAL A 192 22.53 -45.86 64.18
C VAL A 192 23.79 -45.33 64.86
N GLU A 193 23.65 -44.35 65.74
CA GLU A 193 24.79 -43.64 66.37
C GLU A 193 24.99 -44.03 67.83
N HIS A 194 23.89 -44.22 68.56
CA HIS A 194 23.90 -44.63 69.97
C HIS A 194 22.76 -45.61 70.26
N VAL A 195 22.99 -46.55 71.17
CA VAL A 195 21.96 -47.46 71.67
C VAL A 195 22.06 -47.51 73.20
N PHE A 196 20.96 -47.22 73.89
CA PHE A 196 20.86 -47.14 75.35
C PHE A 196 19.88 -48.19 75.87
N LEU A 197 20.28 -48.99 76.86
CA LEU A 197 19.36 -49.82 77.63
C LEU A 197 19.12 -49.16 78.99
N ILE A 198 17.86 -48.87 79.31
CA ILE A 198 17.45 -48.09 80.50
C ILE A 198 16.49 -48.94 81.34
N ASN A 199 16.66 -48.96 82.67
CA ASN A 199 15.76 -49.69 83.56
C ASN A 199 14.37 -49.02 83.58
N ARG A 200 13.31 -49.83 83.46
CA ARG A 200 11.94 -49.33 83.32
C ARG A 200 11.36 -48.75 84.62
N ASN A 201 11.83 -49.21 85.78
CA ASN A 201 11.29 -48.80 87.08
C ASN A 201 12.07 -47.64 87.71
N SER A 202 13.38 -47.56 87.46
CA SER A 202 14.26 -46.54 88.07
C SER A 202 14.75 -45.46 87.10
N GLY A 203 14.59 -45.64 85.78
CA GLY A 203 15.12 -44.71 84.76
C GLY A 203 16.66 -44.67 84.68
N LEU A 204 17.34 -45.53 85.42
CA LEU A 204 18.80 -45.62 85.44
C LEU A 204 19.31 -46.31 84.17
N LEU A 205 20.41 -45.81 83.63
CA LEU A 205 21.13 -46.43 82.52
C LEU A 205 21.71 -47.79 82.96
N ILE A 206 21.48 -48.82 82.17
CA ILE A 206 22.04 -50.17 82.37
C ILE A 206 23.29 -50.36 81.50
N ALA A 207 23.18 -50.04 80.21
CA ALA A 207 24.26 -50.22 79.23
C ALA A 207 24.12 -49.25 78.05
N HIS A 208 25.23 -48.95 77.38
CA HIS A 208 25.28 -48.03 76.24
C HIS A 208 26.33 -48.46 75.22
N VAL A 209 26.04 -48.29 73.92
CA VAL A 209 27.00 -48.51 72.83
C VAL A 209 26.94 -47.36 71.82
N THR A 210 28.09 -47.01 71.25
CA THR A 210 28.26 -45.92 70.27
C THR A 210 28.90 -46.44 68.97
N ALA A 211 28.54 -45.86 67.83
CA ALA A 211 29.26 -46.09 66.57
C ALA A 211 30.64 -45.41 66.58
N ASP A 212 31.63 -46.01 65.89
CA ASP A 212 33.03 -45.52 65.80
C ASP A 212 33.18 -44.06 65.35
N ASN A 213 32.18 -43.51 64.65
CA ASN A 213 32.17 -42.14 64.10
C ASN A 213 31.02 -41.27 64.69
N ALA A 214 30.48 -41.63 65.85
CA ALA A 214 29.50 -40.83 66.58
C ALA A 214 30.17 -39.83 67.54
N THR A 215 29.52 -38.70 67.80
CA THR A 215 29.96 -37.73 68.81
C THR A 215 29.69 -38.27 70.21
N SER A 216 30.73 -38.47 71.02
CA SER A 216 30.57 -38.90 72.42
C SER A 216 29.97 -37.79 73.28
N GLU A 217 28.69 -37.94 73.64
CA GLU A 217 28.04 -37.22 74.74
C GLU A 217 27.91 -38.13 75.98
N ASP A 218 27.70 -37.54 77.16
CA ASP A 218 27.60 -38.29 78.43
C ASP A 218 26.33 -39.19 78.43
N PRO A 219 26.48 -40.52 78.48
CA PRO A 219 25.35 -41.44 78.39
C PRO A 219 24.34 -41.29 79.54
N GLN A 220 24.82 -40.94 80.73
CA GLN A 220 23.99 -40.82 81.92
C GLN A 220 23.08 -39.58 81.84
N LEU A 221 23.58 -38.49 81.26
CA LEU A 221 22.78 -37.28 81.02
C LEU A 221 21.63 -37.57 80.04
N ILE A 222 21.92 -38.27 78.94
CA ILE A 222 20.89 -38.63 77.94
C ILE A 222 19.84 -39.57 78.54
N SER A 223 20.25 -40.59 79.31
CA SER A 223 19.31 -41.46 80.03
C SER A 223 18.41 -40.68 80.98
N SER A 224 18.99 -39.78 81.78
CA SER A 224 18.22 -38.96 82.74
C SER A 224 17.21 -38.03 82.05
N MET A 225 17.58 -37.46 80.90
CA MET A 225 16.68 -36.65 80.08
C MET A 225 15.56 -37.50 79.47
N LEU A 226 15.85 -38.70 78.96
CA LEU A 226 14.85 -39.57 78.36
C LEU A 226 13.82 -40.05 79.39
N SER A 227 14.26 -40.46 80.57
CA SER A 227 13.35 -40.83 81.67
C SER A 227 12.52 -39.64 82.14
N ALA A 228 13.12 -38.45 82.30
CA ALA A 228 12.36 -37.25 82.66
C ALA A 228 11.30 -36.85 81.59
N ILE A 229 11.59 -37.07 80.31
CA ILE A 229 10.61 -36.88 79.21
C ILE A 229 9.49 -37.93 79.30
N GLN A 230 9.82 -39.20 79.57
CA GLN A 230 8.84 -40.27 79.74
C GLN A 230 7.91 -40.01 80.93
N ASP A 231 8.45 -39.64 82.09
CA ASP A 231 7.69 -39.29 83.29
C ASP A 231 6.77 -38.08 83.03
N PHE A 232 7.30 -37.01 82.41
CA PHE A 232 6.51 -35.83 82.06
C PHE A 232 5.34 -36.16 81.12
N VAL A 233 5.55 -37.03 80.13
CA VAL A 233 4.48 -37.48 79.21
C VAL A 233 3.45 -38.33 79.95
N LYS A 234 3.90 -39.26 80.80
CA LYS A 234 3.02 -40.13 81.61
C LYS A 234 2.10 -39.30 82.53
N ASP A 235 2.66 -38.34 83.26
CA ASP A 235 1.93 -37.43 84.14
C ASP A 235 0.99 -36.49 83.37
N SER A 236 1.41 -35.99 82.20
CA SER A 236 0.64 -35.02 81.42
C SER A 236 -0.56 -35.62 80.69
N PHE A 237 -0.46 -36.88 80.25
CA PHE A 237 -1.47 -37.53 79.40
C PHE A 237 -2.30 -38.62 80.11
N ASN A 238 -2.00 -38.93 81.38
CA ASN A 238 -2.83 -39.76 82.25
C ASN A 238 -3.05 -41.19 81.69
N GLU A 239 -2.04 -41.72 81.00
CA GLU A 239 -2.10 -43.04 80.34
C GLU A 239 -1.84 -44.19 81.34
N LYS A 240 -2.47 -45.33 81.08
CA LYS A 240 -2.19 -46.57 81.83
C LYS A 240 -0.80 -47.10 81.47
N GLU A 241 -0.18 -47.83 82.39
CA GLU A 241 1.26 -48.18 82.46
C GLU A 241 1.90 -48.98 81.29
N GLN A 242 1.22 -49.10 80.14
CA GLN A 242 1.63 -49.91 78.98
C GLN A 242 1.83 -49.12 77.68
N SER A 243 1.53 -47.82 77.63
CA SER A 243 1.90 -46.96 76.49
C SER A 243 3.30 -46.37 76.69
N GLY A 244 4.23 -46.67 75.79
CA GLY A 244 5.56 -46.07 75.72
C GLY A 244 5.66 -44.99 74.63
N LEU A 245 6.76 -44.24 74.64
CA LEU A 245 7.11 -43.34 73.53
C LEU A 245 7.79 -44.12 72.40
N ASP A 246 7.04 -44.59 71.39
CA ASP A 246 7.59 -45.39 70.27
C ASP A 246 8.72 -44.66 69.50
N THR A 247 8.57 -43.36 69.25
CA THR A 247 9.50 -42.56 68.42
C THR A 247 9.48 -41.09 68.78
N ILE A 248 10.67 -40.50 68.97
CA ILE A 248 10.90 -39.07 69.13
C ILE A 248 11.75 -38.58 67.96
N ARG A 249 11.43 -37.42 67.37
CA ARG A 249 12.23 -36.80 66.29
C ARG A 249 12.86 -35.50 66.79
N PHE A 250 14.18 -35.37 66.66
CA PHE A 250 14.96 -34.21 67.08
C PHE A 250 15.93 -33.80 65.96
N GLY A 251 15.48 -32.90 65.07
CA GLY A 251 16.22 -32.52 63.88
C GLY A 251 16.47 -33.71 62.94
N GLU A 252 17.73 -33.95 62.59
CA GLU A 252 18.17 -35.10 61.77
C GLU A 252 18.29 -36.42 62.55
N LEU A 253 18.11 -36.38 63.88
CA LEU A 253 18.14 -37.55 64.76
C LEU A 253 16.72 -38.02 65.05
N ARG A 254 16.55 -39.34 65.09
CA ARG A 254 15.34 -40.05 65.48
C ARG A 254 15.69 -41.00 66.61
N LEU A 255 14.95 -40.93 67.70
CA LEU A 255 15.10 -41.84 68.82
C LEU A 255 13.93 -42.82 68.74
N TRP A 256 14.22 -44.10 68.60
CA TRP A 256 13.27 -45.20 68.64
C TRP A 256 13.38 -45.89 70.00
N SER A 257 12.25 -46.22 70.63
CA SER A 257 12.23 -46.76 72.00
C SER A 257 11.30 -47.96 72.09
N GLU A 258 11.87 -49.16 72.13
CA GLU A 258 11.14 -50.41 72.38
C GLU A 258 11.07 -50.69 73.89
N VAL A 259 9.88 -50.98 74.40
CA VAL A 259 9.65 -51.20 75.84
C VAL A 259 9.54 -52.70 76.14
N GLY A 260 10.41 -53.21 77.01
CA GLY A 260 10.36 -54.57 77.55
C GLY A 260 9.83 -54.61 79.00
N PRO A 261 9.72 -55.81 79.61
CA PRO A 261 9.14 -55.96 80.94
C PRO A 261 9.86 -55.16 82.03
N PHE A 262 11.20 -55.23 82.06
CA PHE A 262 12.06 -54.62 83.10
C PHE A 262 12.96 -53.48 82.59
N ALA A 263 13.10 -53.34 81.27
CA ALA A 263 14.03 -52.39 80.64
C ALA A 263 13.53 -51.97 79.25
N THR A 264 13.87 -50.73 78.88
CA THR A 264 13.54 -50.08 77.61
C THR A 264 14.81 -49.88 76.79
N LEU A 265 14.76 -50.20 75.50
CA LEU A 265 15.88 -50.07 74.56
C LEU A 265 15.66 -48.87 73.65
N VAL A 266 16.56 -47.87 73.71
CA VAL A 266 16.47 -46.63 72.94
C VAL A 266 17.60 -46.56 71.91
N ALA A 267 17.26 -46.60 70.62
CA ALA A 267 18.20 -46.44 69.52
C ALA A 267 18.13 -45.01 68.96
N VAL A 268 19.27 -44.32 68.89
CA VAL A 268 19.43 -42.99 68.29
C VAL A 268 19.98 -43.15 66.88
N ILE A 269 19.21 -42.69 65.91
CA ILE A 269 19.39 -42.97 64.48
C ILE A 269 19.43 -41.65 63.72
N ARG A 270 20.47 -41.42 62.93
CA ARG A 270 20.53 -40.30 61.98
C ARG A 270 19.92 -40.74 60.65
N GLY A 271 19.03 -39.91 60.09
CA GLY A 271 18.40 -40.16 58.79
C GLY A 271 17.07 -40.95 58.83
N ASN A 272 16.79 -41.73 57.79
CA ASN A 272 15.51 -42.42 57.59
C ASN A 272 15.68 -43.96 57.57
N PRO A 273 15.62 -44.63 58.74
CA PRO A 273 15.74 -46.09 58.83
C PRO A 273 14.58 -46.85 58.17
N PRO A 274 14.83 -48.07 57.64
CA PRO A 274 13.80 -48.99 57.17
C PRO A 274 13.07 -49.67 58.34
N GLU A 275 11.87 -50.21 58.08
CA GLU A 275 11.10 -50.98 59.08
C GLU A 275 11.86 -52.21 59.59
N GLU A 276 12.73 -52.82 58.77
CA GLU A 276 13.58 -53.97 59.14
C GLU A 276 14.44 -53.73 60.39
N LEU A 277 14.89 -52.48 60.62
CA LEU A 277 15.70 -52.14 61.81
C LEU A 277 14.90 -52.26 63.11
N HIS A 278 13.59 -52.04 63.07
CA HIS A 278 12.71 -52.10 64.23
C HIS A 278 12.60 -53.53 64.77
N GLU A 279 12.51 -54.52 63.87
CA GLU A 279 12.55 -55.94 64.23
C GLU A 279 13.92 -56.33 64.82
N ILE A 280 15.04 -55.83 64.29
CA ILE A 280 16.39 -56.07 64.84
C ILE A 280 16.49 -55.55 66.28
N VAL A 281 16.02 -54.32 66.55
CA VAL A 281 16.04 -53.71 67.89
C VAL A 281 15.15 -54.51 68.87
N ARG A 282 13.97 -54.93 68.44
CA ARG A 282 13.06 -55.76 69.23
C ARG A 282 13.65 -57.13 69.57
N ASP A 283 14.26 -57.79 68.59
CA ASP A 283 14.93 -59.08 68.75
C ASP A 283 16.11 -59.00 69.74
N VAL A 284 16.88 -57.91 69.72
CA VAL A 284 17.96 -57.67 70.69
C VAL A 284 17.40 -57.47 72.10
N LEU A 285 16.35 -56.64 72.25
CA LEU A 285 15.70 -56.44 73.55
C LEU A 285 15.10 -57.75 74.11
N PHE A 286 14.51 -58.57 73.26
CA PHE A 286 13.97 -59.88 73.65
C PHE A 286 15.07 -60.81 74.18
N ARG A 287 16.21 -60.92 73.46
CA ARG A 287 17.37 -61.72 73.91
C ARG A 287 17.92 -61.24 75.26
N ILE A 288 18.02 -59.93 75.46
CA ILE A 288 18.49 -59.33 76.72
C ILE A 288 17.56 -59.70 77.88
N HIS A 289 16.24 -59.67 77.69
CA HIS A 289 15.28 -60.07 78.73
C HIS A 289 15.29 -61.59 79.01
N ASP A 290 15.45 -62.42 77.98
CA ASP A 290 15.53 -63.89 78.15
C ASP A 290 16.77 -64.29 78.97
N GLU A 291 17.93 -63.70 78.68
CA GLU A 291 19.21 -64.05 79.31
C GLU A 291 19.44 -63.38 80.68
N TYR A 292 18.98 -62.13 80.88
CA TYR A 292 19.30 -61.31 82.06
C TYR A 292 18.10 -60.91 82.94
N SER A 293 16.90 -61.46 82.71
CA SER A 293 15.64 -61.14 83.44
C SER A 293 15.80 -60.86 84.94
N GLN A 294 16.36 -61.81 85.70
CA GLN A 294 16.50 -61.70 87.16
C GLN A 294 17.44 -60.57 87.60
N ALA A 295 18.50 -60.30 86.83
CA ALA A 295 19.44 -59.20 87.11
C ALA A 295 18.84 -57.83 86.74
N LEU A 296 18.00 -57.78 85.70
CA LEU A 296 17.27 -56.56 85.30
C LEU A 296 16.16 -56.17 86.29
N GLU A 297 15.48 -57.16 86.89
CA GLU A 297 14.45 -56.92 87.92
C GLU A 297 15.03 -56.37 89.23
N GLN A 298 16.22 -56.83 89.63
CA GLN A 298 16.87 -56.46 90.90
C GLN A 298 17.89 -55.32 90.77
N PHE A 299 17.94 -54.63 89.63
CA PHE A 299 18.93 -53.61 89.33
C PHE A 299 18.83 -52.38 90.26
N ASP A 300 19.85 -52.18 91.09
CA ASP A 300 19.98 -51.07 92.04
C ASP A 300 20.97 -49.97 91.60
N GLY A 301 21.61 -50.15 90.43
CA GLY A 301 22.62 -49.27 89.87
C GLY A 301 23.99 -49.92 89.64
N ASP A 302 24.23 -51.16 90.13
CA ASP A 302 25.44 -51.91 89.79
C ASP A 302 25.27 -52.70 88.47
N SER A 303 26.05 -52.34 87.45
CA SER A 303 26.09 -53.02 86.14
C SER A 303 27.07 -54.20 86.08
N SER A 304 27.78 -54.52 87.16
CA SER A 304 28.83 -55.57 87.18
C SER A 304 28.34 -56.96 86.75
N GLN A 305 27.07 -57.29 87.01
CA GLN A 305 26.43 -58.57 86.61
C GLN A 305 25.90 -58.58 85.17
N LEU A 306 25.97 -57.44 84.46
CA LEU A 306 25.29 -57.19 83.19
C LEU A 306 26.27 -56.93 82.02
N ALA A 307 27.56 -57.18 82.23
CA ALA A 307 28.66 -56.88 81.29
C ALA A 307 28.56 -57.54 79.90
N GLY A 308 27.74 -58.59 79.73
CA GLY A 308 27.51 -59.23 78.42
C GLY A 308 26.60 -58.43 77.48
N ILE A 309 25.84 -57.46 77.99
CA ILE A 309 24.79 -56.76 77.24
C ILE A 309 25.38 -55.86 76.14
N GLU A 310 26.50 -55.19 76.37
CA GLU A 310 27.12 -54.28 75.40
C GLU A 310 27.44 -54.99 74.06
N ALA A 311 27.89 -56.25 74.11
CA ALA A 311 28.15 -57.04 72.91
C ALA A 311 26.86 -57.33 72.10
N GLN A 312 25.72 -57.51 72.78
CA GLN A 312 24.43 -57.69 72.10
C GLN A 312 23.93 -56.37 71.49
N LEU A 313 24.12 -55.25 72.20
CA LEU A 313 23.76 -53.91 71.73
C LEU A 313 24.60 -53.45 70.52
N HIS A 314 25.86 -53.89 70.41
CA HIS A 314 26.73 -53.56 69.27
C HIS A 314 26.16 -54.06 67.92
N SER A 315 25.39 -55.16 67.94
CA SER A 315 24.73 -55.68 66.72
C SER A 315 23.68 -54.73 66.12
N CYS A 316 23.14 -53.80 66.90
CA CYS A 316 22.24 -52.74 66.41
C CYS A 316 22.99 -51.59 65.70
N VAL A 317 24.31 -51.49 65.86
CA VAL A 317 25.12 -50.35 65.40
C VAL A 317 25.90 -50.67 64.11
N GLU A 318 26.23 -51.94 63.89
CA GLU A 318 27.15 -52.41 62.85
C GLU A 318 26.50 -52.60 61.45
N LEU A 319 25.91 -51.54 60.90
CA LEU A 319 25.27 -51.55 59.57
C LEU A 319 26.08 -50.83 58.47
N LYS A 320 26.12 -51.46 57.30
CA LYS A 320 27.23 -51.43 56.33
C LYS A 320 27.23 -50.22 55.38
N GLN A 321 28.39 -49.56 55.24
CA GLN A 321 28.63 -48.48 54.27
C GLN A 321 29.53 -48.97 53.12
N GLU A 322 29.03 -49.02 51.87
CA GLU A 322 29.82 -49.37 50.67
C GLU A 322 30.15 -48.11 49.84
N ASP A 323 31.39 -47.61 49.99
CA ASP A 323 31.91 -46.51 49.15
C ASP A 323 32.28 -47.01 47.74
N SER A 324 31.49 -46.63 46.73
CA SER A 324 31.80 -46.92 45.33
C SER A 324 32.68 -45.81 44.71
N ASN A 325 33.92 -46.15 44.39
CA ASN A 325 34.88 -45.26 43.73
C ASN A 325 34.99 -45.61 42.23
N GLN A 326 34.89 -44.62 41.31
CA GLN A 326 35.56 -44.51 39.98
C GLN A 326 34.76 -43.80 38.85
N GLY A 327 35.49 -42.96 38.09
CA GLY A 327 35.45 -42.92 36.61
C GLY A 327 34.59 -41.86 35.90
N PHE A 328 35.22 -40.93 35.17
CA PHE A 328 34.56 -39.93 34.30
C PHE A 328 34.41 -40.44 32.83
N PRO A 329 33.22 -40.43 32.20
CA PRO A 329 32.97 -41.10 30.92
C PRO A 329 33.06 -40.17 29.69
N TRP A 330 34.26 -40.05 29.11
CA TRP A 330 34.53 -39.20 27.93
C TRP A 330 33.71 -39.55 26.67
N LEU A 331 33.27 -40.80 26.52
CA LEU A 331 32.53 -41.27 25.33
C LEU A 331 31.18 -40.56 25.11
N VAL A 332 30.52 -40.10 26.17
CA VAL A 332 29.23 -39.38 26.06
C VAL A 332 29.44 -38.00 25.42
N VAL A 333 30.54 -37.32 25.74
CA VAL A 333 30.89 -36.01 25.15
C VAL A 333 31.20 -36.15 23.66
N ALA A 334 31.90 -37.22 23.27
CA ALA A 334 32.19 -37.50 21.87
C ALA A 334 30.91 -37.73 21.04
N ALA A 335 29.94 -38.48 21.56
CA ALA A 335 28.67 -38.72 20.88
C ALA A 335 27.85 -37.42 20.69
N VAL A 336 27.82 -36.53 21.69
CA VAL A 336 27.13 -35.24 21.60
C VAL A 336 27.77 -34.32 20.56
N LEU A 337 29.11 -34.23 20.53
CA LEU A 337 29.83 -33.42 19.53
C LEU A 337 29.60 -33.93 18.09
N LEU A 338 29.51 -35.25 17.90
CA LEU A 338 29.30 -35.88 16.59
C LEU A 338 27.94 -35.52 15.98
N VAL A 339 26.93 -35.20 16.81
CA VAL A 339 25.62 -34.68 16.36
C VAL A 339 25.63 -33.16 16.20
N LEU A 340 26.25 -32.41 17.12
CA LEU A 340 26.23 -30.94 17.11
C LEU A 340 27.01 -30.33 15.94
N ILE A 341 28.15 -30.91 15.53
CA ILE A 341 28.96 -30.39 14.42
C ILE A 341 28.20 -30.39 13.08
N PRO A 342 27.61 -31.50 12.59
CA PRO A 342 26.83 -31.48 11.36
C PRO A 342 25.54 -30.67 11.48
N ALA A 343 24.88 -30.64 12.65
CA ALA A 343 23.71 -29.78 12.87
C ALA A 343 24.08 -28.28 12.78
N GLY A 344 25.19 -27.87 13.38
CA GLY A 344 25.72 -26.49 13.30
C GLY A 344 26.16 -26.12 11.88
N GLY A 345 26.81 -27.05 11.17
CA GLY A 345 27.18 -26.87 9.76
C GLY A 345 25.96 -26.71 8.85
N TRP A 346 24.93 -27.54 9.04
CA TRP A 346 23.67 -27.43 8.31
C TRP A 346 22.94 -26.11 8.62
N PHE A 347 22.89 -25.70 9.89
CA PHE A 347 22.33 -24.42 10.30
C PHE A 347 23.08 -23.23 9.66
N PHE A 348 24.42 -23.25 9.66
CA PHE A 348 25.23 -22.19 9.07
C PHE A 348 25.05 -22.09 7.55
N LEU A 349 25.03 -23.23 6.84
CA LEU A 349 24.79 -23.27 5.39
C LEU A 349 23.38 -22.83 5.03
N SER A 350 22.37 -23.22 5.83
CA SER A 350 20.99 -22.78 5.70
C SER A 350 20.87 -21.25 5.87
N TRP A 351 21.47 -20.71 6.94
CA TRP A 351 21.48 -19.28 7.23
C TRP A 351 22.19 -18.47 6.14
N GLN A 352 23.34 -18.92 5.65
CA GLN A 352 24.06 -18.29 4.54
C GLN A 352 23.25 -18.35 3.23
N SER A 353 22.53 -19.44 2.97
CA SER A 353 21.64 -19.55 1.80
C SER A 353 20.45 -18.58 1.90
N GLY A 354 19.92 -18.36 3.11
CA GLY A 354 18.87 -17.38 3.37
C GLY A 354 19.34 -15.94 3.16
N GLN A 355 20.53 -15.59 3.62
CA GLN A 355 21.18 -14.29 3.39
C GLN A 355 21.31 -13.98 1.88
N ARG A 356 21.84 -14.94 1.09
CA ARG A 356 21.98 -14.80 -0.38
C ARG A 356 20.62 -14.63 -1.07
N TRP A 357 19.61 -15.38 -0.65
CA TRP A 357 18.25 -15.26 -1.16
C TRP A 357 17.66 -13.86 -0.88
N GLN A 358 17.76 -13.36 0.34
CA GLN A 358 17.27 -12.01 0.68
C GLN A 358 18.02 -10.91 -0.10
N ALA A 359 19.33 -11.07 -0.36
CA ALA A 359 20.07 -10.15 -1.21
C ALA A 359 19.54 -10.12 -2.66
N TYR A 360 19.18 -11.27 -3.22
CA TYR A 360 18.55 -11.35 -4.55
C TYR A 360 17.13 -10.77 -4.57
N VAL A 361 16.29 -11.09 -3.59
CA VAL A 361 14.93 -10.51 -3.46
C VAL A 361 14.98 -9.00 -3.31
N SER A 362 15.90 -8.48 -2.48
CA SER A 362 16.15 -7.05 -2.34
C SER A 362 16.57 -6.41 -3.67
N ARG A 363 17.51 -7.04 -4.39
CA ARG A 363 17.94 -6.59 -5.73
C ARG A 363 16.78 -6.52 -6.73
N LEU A 364 15.87 -7.50 -6.72
CA LEU A 364 14.66 -7.47 -7.54
C LEU A 364 13.72 -6.33 -7.14
N SER A 365 13.45 -6.17 -5.85
CA SER A 365 12.56 -5.11 -5.35
C SER A 365 13.09 -3.68 -5.55
N THR A 366 14.39 -3.53 -5.79
CA THR A 366 15.02 -2.24 -6.13
C THR A 366 15.13 -2.00 -7.65
N GLN A 367 14.73 -2.96 -8.51
CA GLN A 367 14.62 -2.71 -9.94
C GLN A 367 13.27 -2.03 -10.26
N PRO A 368 13.29 -0.90 -10.99
CA PRO A 368 12.08 -0.30 -11.54
C PRO A 368 11.27 -1.31 -12.36
N GLY A 369 9.94 -1.21 -12.30
CA GLY A 369 9.05 -2.11 -13.02
C GLY A 369 9.00 -3.56 -12.53
N ILE A 370 9.61 -3.91 -11.39
CA ILE A 370 9.49 -5.24 -10.76
C ILE A 370 8.90 -5.10 -9.35
N ILE A 371 7.75 -5.74 -9.12
CA ILE A 371 7.07 -5.78 -7.82
C ILE A 371 7.04 -7.22 -7.34
N VAL A 372 7.81 -7.53 -6.29
CA VAL A 372 7.76 -8.84 -5.63
C VAL A 372 6.50 -8.91 -4.75
N ALA A 373 5.57 -9.81 -5.08
CA ALA A 373 4.32 -9.97 -4.33
C ALA A 373 4.42 -11.09 -3.28
N GLU A 374 5.13 -12.18 -3.60
CA GLU A 374 5.28 -13.34 -2.72
C GLU A 374 6.69 -13.95 -2.84
N GLN A 375 7.26 -14.37 -1.70
CA GLN A 375 8.43 -15.23 -1.62
C GLN A 375 8.17 -16.41 -0.70
N LYS A 376 8.57 -17.62 -1.11
CA LYS A 376 8.44 -18.87 -0.35
C LYS A 376 9.72 -19.70 -0.51
N VAL A 377 10.15 -20.34 0.57
CA VAL A 377 11.27 -21.29 0.57
C VAL A 377 10.72 -22.65 0.98
N ARG A 378 10.93 -23.68 0.17
CA ARG A 378 10.41 -25.03 0.42
C ARG A 378 11.41 -26.07 -0.07
N ASP A 379 11.76 -27.03 0.77
CA ASP A 379 12.64 -28.16 0.42
C ASP A 379 13.99 -27.74 -0.23
N GLY A 380 14.51 -26.57 0.18
CA GLY A 380 15.72 -25.96 -0.38
C GLY A 380 15.54 -25.25 -1.73
N GLN A 381 14.34 -25.27 -2.30
CA GLN A 381 13.95 -24.52 -3.50
C GLN A 381 13.39 -23.15 -3.13
N PHE A 382 13.65 -22.15 -3.97
CA PHE A 382 13.19 -20.78 -3.81
C PHE A 382 12.09 -20.46 -4.83
N TYR A 383 10.93 -20.06 -4.33
CA TYR A 383 9.79 -19.66 -5.14
C TYR A 383 9.54 -18.17 -4.97
N ILE A 384 9.39 -17.46 -6.09
CA ILE A 384 9.09 -16.03 -6.11
C ILE A 384 7.99 -15.73 -7.13
N ALA A 385 7.03 -14.91 -6.73
CA ALA A 385 5.96 -14.45 -7.59
C ALA A 385 5.75 -12.95 -7.49
N GLY A 386 5.30 -12.33 -8.57
CA GLY A 386 5.14 -10.88 -8.61
C GLY A 386 4.67 -10.33 -9.95
N LEU A 387 4.64 -9.01 -10.02
CA LEU A 387 4.32 -8.25 -11.23
C LEU A 387 5.61 -7.73 -11.87
N ARG A 388 5.70 -7.76 -13.20
CA ARG A 388 6.84 -7.24 -13.96
C ARG A 388 6.38 -6.45 -15.18
N ASP A 389 7.02 -5.33 -15.49
CA ASP A 389 6.88 -4.68 -16.81
C ASP A 389 7.66 -5.48 -17.87
N PRO A 390 7.09 -5.78 -19.06
CA PRO A 390 7.80 -6.48 -20.13
C PRO A 390 9.14 -5.84 -20.55
N LEU A 391 9.32 -4.53 -20.31
CA LEU A 391 10.54 -3.79 -20.61
C LEU A 391 11.51 -3.67 -19.41
N ALA A 392 11.15 -4.22 -18.25
CA ALA A 392 12.02 -4.28 -17.08
C ALA A 392 13.09 -5.38 -17.22
N ALA A 393 14.17 -5.23 -16.44
CA ALA A 393 15.28 -6.17 -16.40
C ALA A 393 14.81 -7.60 -16.15
N ASP A 394 15.53 -8.58 -16.71
CA ASP A 394 15.13 -9.97 -16.57
C ASP A 394 15.54 -10.56 -15.21
N PRO A 395 14.62 -11.12 -14.41
CA PRO A 395 14.93 -11.69 -13.10
C PRO A 395 16.00 -12.78 -13.13
N GLN A 396 16.05 -13.61 -14.19
CA GLN A 396 17.11 -14.63 -14.30
C GLN A 396 18.48 -13.99 -14.57
N ALA A 397 18.55 -12.92 -15.36
CA ALA A 397 19.79 -12.17 -15.55
C ALA A 397 20.28 -11.53 -14.22
N LEU A 398 19.36 -11.10 -13.35
CA LEU A 398 19.68 -10.47 -12.06
C LEU A 398 20.19 -11.44 -10.97
N LEU A 399 20.01 -12.75 -11.15
CA LEU A 399 20.66 -13.79 -10.33
C LEU A 399 22.18 -13.74 -10.45
N SER A 400 22.72 -13.30 -11.60
CA SER A 400 24.15 -13.24 -11.83
C SER A 400 24.86 -12.35 -10.79
N GLY A 401 25.85 -12.93 -10.11
CA GLY A 401 26.60 -12.29 -9.02
C GLY A 401 26.02 -12.46 -7.61
N THR A 402 24.81 -13.01 -7.42
CA THR A 402 24.19 -13.15 -6.07
C THR A 402 24.60 -14.41 -5.30
N GLN A 403 25.40 -15.30 -5.91
CA GLN A 403 25.76 -16.62 -5.39
C GLN A 403 24.57 -17.56 -5.06
N VAL A 404 23.36 -17.22 -5.52
CA VAL A 404 22.20 -18.12 -5.53
C VAL A 404 22.29 -19.00 -6.77
N ASP A 405 22.08 -20.31 -6.60
CA ASP A 405 22.04 -21.28 -7.69
C ASP A 405 20.77 -21.07 -8.55
N PRO A 406 20.88 -20.73 -9.85
CA PRO A 406 19.73 -20.50 -10.71
C PRO A 406 18.82 -21.72 -10.87
N ALA A 407 19.37 -22.94 -10.78
CA ALA A 407 18.58 -24.17 -10.88
C ALA A 407 17.62 -24.34 -9.70
N ARG A 408 17.85 -23.62 -8.59
CA ARG A 408 17.03 -23.66 -7.37
C ARG A 408 16.00 -22.53 -7.27
N VAL A 409 15.85 -21.70 -8.31
CA VAL A 409 14.97 -20.53 -8.32
C VAL A 409 13.83 -20.70 -9.33
N HIS A 410 12.62 -20.83 -8.82
CA HIS A 410 11.39 -20.87 -9.61
C HIS A 410 10.66 -19.54 -9.51
N SER A 411 10.47 -18.85 -10.64
CA SER A 411 9.86 -17.53 -10.68
C SER A 411 8.61 -17.46 -11.55
N GLN A 412 7.53 -16.89 -11.03
CA GLN A 412 6.27 -16.68 -11.76
C GLN A 412 5.94 -15.17 -11.83
N TRP A 413 5.98 -14.61 -13.04
CA TRP A 413 5.76 -13.18 -13.25
C TRP A 413 4.50 -12.94 -14.08
N GLN A 414 3.60 -12.12 -13.56
CA GLN A 414 2.49 -11.57 -14.33
C GLN A 414 2.91 -10.22 -14.92
N PHE A 415 2.59 -9.99 -16.20
CA PHE A 415 2.95 -8.74 -16.85
C PHE A 415 1.95 -7.63 -16.53
N TYR A 416 2.47 -6.47 -16.13
CA TYR A 416 1.72 -5.22 -16.01
C TYR A 416 2.41 -4.12 -16.81
N GLN A 417 1.80 -2.94 -16.90
CA GLN A 417 2.48 -1.75 -17.46
C GLN A 417 2.83 -0.80 -16.31
N SER A 418 4.13 -0.61 -16.05
CA SER A 418 4.58 0.43 -15.12
C SER A 418 4.34 1.80 -15.72
N LEU A 419 3.79 2.72 -14.92
CA LEU A 419 3.58 4.12 -15.30
C LEU A 419 4.78 5.01 -14.97
N GLU A 420 5.88 4.45 -14.45
CA GLU A 420 7.13 5.19 -14.22
C GLU A 420 7.65 5.78 -15.55
N PRO A 421 8.18 7.04 -15.56
CA PRO A 421 8.52 7.74 -16.80
C PRO A 421 9.49 6.99 -17.72
N GLU A 422 10.38 6.15 -17.20
CA GLU A 422 11.33 5.39 -18.01
C GLU A 422 10.68 4.29 -18.86
N PHE A 423 9.65 3.61 -18.35
CA PHE A 423 8.94 2.57 -19.11
C PHE A 423 7.97 3.19 -20.11
N VAL A 424 7.32 4.28 -19.73
CA VAL A 424 6.50 5.07 -20.64
C VAL A 424 7.36 5.68 -21.75
N LEU A 425 8.56 6.21 -21.46
CA LEU A 425 9.51 6.69 -22.46
C LEU A 425 9.95 5.58 -23.43
N LYS A 426 10.33 4.39 -22.92
CA LYS A 426 10.71 3.24 -23.74
C LYS A 426 9.55 2.82 -24.66
N ARG A 427 8.31 2.72 -24.14
CA ARG A 427 7.11 2.41 -24.94
C ARG A 427 6.80 3.48 -25.98
N LEU A 428 6.80 4.77 -25.61
CA LEU A 428 6.56 5.88 -26.54
C LEU A 428 7.61 5.92 -27.66
N THR A 429 8.88 5.65 -27.33
CA THR A 429 9.95 5.59 -28.34
C THR A 429 9.71 4.46 -29.34
N ALA A 430 9.29 3.28 -28.86
CA ALA A 430 8.97 2.14 -29.72
C ALA A 430 7.68 2.33 -30.55
N SER A 431 6.62 2.92 -29.97
CA SER A 431 5.31 3.04 -30.63
C SER A 431 5.20 4.24 -31.57
N LEU A 432 5.78 5.39 -31.21
CA LEU A 432 5.78 6.58 -32.05
C LEU A 432 6.86 6.54 -33.12
N ALA A 433 7.96 5.80 -32.88
CA ALA A 433 9.15 5.75 -33.73
C ALA A 433 9.62 7.16 -34.13
N PRO A 434 10.12 7.97 -33.17
CA PRO A 434 10.47 9.37 -33.41
C PRO A 434 11.49 9.54 -34.55
N PRO A 435 11.31 10.53 -35.45
CA PRO A 435 12.31 10.88 -36.45
C PRO A 435 13.65 11.23 -35.79
N LYS A 436 14.77 11.08 -36.51
CA LYS A 436 16.12 11.41 -35.99
C LYS A 436 16.27 12.86 -35.51
N SER A 437 15.39 13.76 -35.97
CA SER A 437 15.27 15.16 -35.58
C SER A 437 14.53 15.39 -34.27
N VAL A 438 13.80 14.41 -33.74
CA VAL A 438 13.08 14.48 -32.46
C VAL A 438 13.83 13.69 -31.40
N ARG A 439 14.06 14.31 -30.24
CA ARG A 439 14.51 13.62 -29.03
C ARG A 439 13.40 13.60 -27.99
N LEU A 440 13.21 12.44 -27.37
CA LEU A 440 12.36 12.27 -26.21
C LEU A 440 13.25 12.16 -24.97
N SER A 441 12.95 12.91 -23.92
CA SER A 441 13.72 12.91 -22.66
C SER A 441 12.81 13.11 -21.44
N ILE A 442 13.26 12.67 -20.27
CA ILE A 442 12.54 12.90 -19.00
C ILE A 442 13.07 14.16 -18.33
N VAL A 443 12.17 15.05 -17.91
CA VAL A 443 12.45 16.29 -17.19
C VAL A 443 11.39 16.43 -16.10
N GLU A 444 11.79 16.45 -14.83
CA GLU A 444 10.89 16.66 -13.67
C GLU A 444 9.60 15.79 -13.72
N ASP A 445 9.79 14.47 -13.86
CA ASP A 445 8.71 13.47 -13.96
C ASP A 445 7.82 13.56 -15.22
N ARG A 446 8.14 14.47 -16.15
CA ARG A 446 7.45 14.63 -17.44
C ARG A 446 8.30 14.10 -18.58
N ILE A 447 7.66 13.63 -19.65
CA ILE A 447 8.33 13.25 -20.89
C ILE A 447 8.20 14.43 -21.85
N VAL A 448 9.32 14.96 -22.33
CA VAL A 448 9.37 16.12 -23.24
C VAL A 448 9.91 15.69 -24.59
N ALA A 449 9.18 15.99 -25.66
CA ALA A 449 9.64 15.88 -27.03
C ALA A 449 10.18 17.23 -27.53
N VAL A 450 11.39 17.22 -28.08
CA VAL A 450 12.03 18.42 -28.66
C VAL A 450 12.56 18.08 -30.04
N GLY A 451 12.25 18.90 -31.04
CA GLY A 451 12.79 18.73 -32.39
C GLY A 451 11.85 19.16 -33.52
N GLU A 452 12.04 18.55 -34.69
CA GLU A 452 11.24 18.79 -35.89
C GLU A 452 10.58 17.48 -36.37
N ALA A 453 9.28 17.50 -36.65
CA ALA A 453 8.53 16.32 -37.11
C ALA A 453 7.43 16.69 -38.11
N PRO A 454 6.94 15.75 -38.95
CA PRO A 454 5.72 15.94 -39.71
C PRO A 454 4.47 15.88 -38.82
N ASP A 455 3.42 16.61 -39.21
CA ASP A 455 2.03 16.52 -38.73
C ASP A 455 1.57 15.09 -38.35
N THR A 456 1.73 14.12 -39.24
CA THR A 456 1.34 12.70 -39.04
C THR A 456 2.08 12.00 -37.89
N TRP A 457 3.24 12.51 -37.48
CA TRP A 457 3.90 12.08 -36.25
C TRP A 457 3.39 12.88 -35.05
N ILE A 458 3.22 14.20 -35.19
CA ILE A 458 2.74 15.10 -34.13
C ILE A 458 1.32 14.70 -33.67
N ASP A 459 0.42 14.32 -34.56
CA ASP A 459 -0.94 13.90 -34.19
C ASP A 459 -0.98 12.52 -33.52
N ARG A 460 -0.08 11.60 -33.90
CA ARG A 460 0.10 10.33 -33.17
C ARG A 460 0.66 10.61 -31.77
N ALA A 461 1.65 11.50 -31.66
CA ALA A 461 2.23 11.91 -30.37
C ALA A 461 1.19 12.63 -29.48
N ARG A 462 0.37 13.52 -30.04
CA ARG A 462 -0.74 14.20 -29.35
C ARG A 462 -1.83 13.24 -28.89
N THR A 463 -2.08 12.19 -29.67
CA THR A 463 -3.02 11.12 -29.28
C THR A 463 -2.46 10.27 -28.15
N ALA A 464 -1.17 9.92 -28.18
CA ALA A 464 -0.50 9.25 -27.08
C ALA A 464 -0.46 10.11 -25.80
N ALA A 465 -0.25 11.43 -25.91
CA ALA A 465 -0.29 12.34 -24.78
C ALA A 465 -1.65 12.32 -24.06
N ARG A 466 -2.76 12.45 -24.80
CA ARG A 466 -4.13 12.37 -24.25
C ARG A 466 -4.43 11.02 -23.59
N GLN A 467 -3.84 9.92 -24.06
CA GLN A 467 -3.99 8.61 -23.42
C GLN A 467 -3.23 8.51 -22.09
N LEU A 468 -2.13 9.25 -21.94
CA LEU A 468 -1.32 9.27 -20.71
C LEU A 468 -1.86 10.22 -19.63
N GLU A 469 -2.67 11.22 -19.98
CA GLU A 469 -3.33 12.12 -19.01
C GLU A 469 -4.21 11.36 -17.99
N ALA A 470 -4.65 10.13 -18.31
CA ALA A 470 -5.42 9.25 -17.44
C ALA A 470 -4.57 8.52 -16.37
N GLY A 471 -3.62 9.23 -15.73
CA GLY A 471 -2.83 8.75 -14.59
C GLY A 471 -1.37 8.38 -14.89
N GLY A 472 -0.87 8.62 -16.10
CA GLY A 472 0.54 8.50 -16.46
C GLY A 472 1.30 9.85 -16.40
N PRO A 473 2.61 9.84 -16.71
CA PRO A 473 3.44 11.04 -16.75
C PRO A 473 3.04 11.93 -17.94
N VAL A 474 3.07 13.24 -17.73
CA VAL A 474 2.69 14.22 -18.77
C VAL A 474 3.65 14.12 -19.95
N PHE A 475 3.11 13.94 -21.16
CA PHE A 475 3.88 13.93 -22.41
C PHE A 475 3.75 15.28 -23.15
N ASP A 476 4.72 16.16 -22.93
CA ASP A 476 4.79 17.48 -23.54
C ASP A 476 5.44 17.43 -24.94
N ILE A 477 4.66 17.82 -25.94
CA ILE A 477 5.09 17.92 -27.35
C ILE A 477 5.15 19.37 -27.86
N SER A 478 4.98 20.36 -26.98
CA SER A 478 4.93 21.79 -27.35
C SER A 478 6.21 22.31 -28.02
N LYS A 479 7.34 21.64 -27.77
CA LYS A 479 8.68 21.96 -28.32
C LYS A 479 9.01 21.19 -29.61
N VAL A 480 8.01 20.57 -30.25
CA VAL A 480 8.15 19.94 -31.57
C VAL A 480 7.59 20.88 -32.65
N ARG A 481 8.44 21.35 -33.56
CA ARG A 481 8.04 22.14 -34.72
C ARG A 481 7.48 21.22 -35.82
N ASP A 482 6.34 21.59 -36.39
CA ASP A 482 5.85 20.94 -37.60
C ASP A 482 6.69 21.36 -38.82
N VAL A 483 7.22 20.37 -39.53
CA VAL A 483 7.97 20.54 -40.79
C VAL A 483 7.31 19.77 -41.93
N SER A 484 6.01 19.50 -41.83
CA SER A 484 5.18 19.02 -42.94
C SER A 484 5.33 19.93 -44.17
N PRO A 485 5.20 19.39 -45.41
CA PRO A 485 5.19 20.21 -46.62
C PRO A 485 4.10 21.28 -46.61
N GLU A 486 2.98 21.02 -45.92
CA GLU A 486 1.89 21.97 -45.75
C GLU A 486 2.24 23.11 -44.78
N ALA A 487 2.85 22.81 -43.62
CA ALA A 487 3.32 23.85 -42.68
C ALA A 487 4.37 24.77 -43.31
N ARG A 488 5.36 24.21 -44.03
CA ARG A 488 6.34 25.04 -44.77
C ARG A 488 5.67 25.89 -45.85
N ALA A 489 4.70 25.34 -46.58
CA ALA A 489 3.95 26.09 -47.58
C ALA A 489 3.12 27.22 -46.94
N ALA A 490 2.57 27.01 -45.74
CA ALA A 490 1.86 28.05 -44.98
C ALA A 490 2.80 29.16 -44.47
N GLU A 491 4.01 28.82 -44.02
CA GLU A 491 5.05 29.79 -43.61
C GLU A 491 5.54 30.65 -44.80
N HIS A 492 5.79 30.01 -45.95
CA HIS A 492 6.09 30.71 -47.21
C HIS A 492 4.90 31.57 -47.69
N TRP A 493 3.67 31.06 -47.57
CA TRP A 493 2.46 31.80 -47.92
C TRP A 493 2.28 33.05 -47.06
N GLN A 494 2.44 32.94 -45.74
CA GLN A 494 2.34 34.11 -44.85
C GLN A 494 3.47 35.11 -45.14
N THR A 495 4.65 34.66 -45.53
CA THR A 495 5.74 35.53 -46.00
C THR A 495 5.36 36.31 -47.26
N TYR A 496 4.67 35.67 -48.21
CA TYR A 496 4.13 36.34 -49.40
C TYR A 496 3.00 37.33 -49.07
N VAL A 497 2.05 36.96 -48.20
CA VAL A 497 0.98 37.86 -47.76
C VAL A 497 1.56 39.11 -47.08
N SER A 498 2.49 38.95 -46.14
CA SER A 498 3.17 40.07 -45.48
C SER A 498 3.94 40.96 -46.49
N ARG A 499 4.51 40.37 -47.55
CA ARG A 499 5.17 41.12 -48.63
C ARG A 499 4.18 41.95 -49.46
N LEU A 500 2.98 41.44 -49.69
CA LEU A 500 1.89 42.16 -50.38
C LEU A 500 1.35 43.30 -49.52
N GLU A 501 1.06 43.05 -48.25
CA GLU A 501 0.56 44.06 -47.29
C GLU A 501 1.57 45.20 -47.07
N ALA A 502 2.87 44.89 -47.20
CA ALA A 502 3.93 45.89 -47.18
C ALA A 502 4.08 46.69 -48.49
N GLN A 503 3.40 46.34 -49.59
CA GLN A 503 3.42 47.14 -50.81
C GLN A 503 2.42 48.29 -50.75
N PRO A 504 2.86 49.55 -50.96
CA PRO A 504 1.95 50.65 -51.19
C PRO A 504 0.96 50.35 -52.33
N GLY A 505 -0.30 50.71 -52.15
CA GLY A 505 -1.35 50.52 -53.17
C GLY A 505 -1.89 49.09 -53.30
N ILE A 506 -1.54 48.17 -52.40
CA ILE A 506 -2.16 46.84 -52.29
C ILE A 506 -2.82 46.72 -50.92
N ILE A 507 -4.09 46.29 -50.89
CA ILE A 507 -4.84 46.01 -49.67
C ILE A 507 -5.34 44.57 -49.76
N VAL A 508 -4.82 43.68 -48.92
CA VAL A 508 -5.35 42.32 -48.80
C VAL A 508 -6.65 42.37 -48.00
N ALA A 509 -7.76 41.94 -48.61
CA ALA A 509 -9.07 41.92 -47.96
C ALA A 509 -9.40 40.53 -47.38
N GLN A 510 -8.96 39.46 -48.05
CA GLN A 510 -9.17 38.09 -47.60
C GLN A 510 -8.05 37.18 -48.07
N GLN A 511 -7.63 36.25 -47.19
CA GLN A 511 -6.81 35.10 -47.56
C GLN A 511 -7.42 33.80 -47.05
N ARG A 512 -7.23 32.69 -47.77
CA ARG A 512 -7.69 31.35 -47.37
C ARG A 512 -6.84 30.24 -48.00
N ALA A 513 -6.42 29.26 -47.20
CA ALA A 513 -5.87 28.01 -47.70
C ALA A 513 -6.98 26.94 -47.80
N ARG A 514 -7.02 26.15 -48.89
CA ARG A 514 -7.92 25.00 -49.04
C ARG A 514 -7.32 23.96 -49.99
N GLY A 515 -7.19 22.71 -49.53
CA GLY A 515 -6.77 21.58 -50.37
C GLY A 515 -5.40 21.78 -51.03
N GLY A 516 -4.43 22.31 -50.29
CA GLY A 516 -3.11 22.66 -50.81
C GLY A 516 -3.03 23.95 -51.65
N HIS A 517 -4.16 24.53 -52.07
CA HIS A 517 -4.20 25.81 -52.79
C HIS A 517 -4.39 27.01 -51.86
N PHE A 518 -3.83 28.15 -52.25
CA PHE A 518 -3.97 29.42 -51.57
C PHE A 518 -4.82 30.38 -52.40
N TYR A 519 -5.78 31.03 -51.75
CA TYR A 519 -6.69 32.00 -52.35
C TYR A 519 -6.49 33.34 -51.66
N ILE A 520 -6.36 34.41 -52.45
CA ILE A 520 -6.22 35.77 -51.94
C ILE A 520 -7.07 36.74 -52.75
N SER A 521 -7.71 37.69 -52.07
CA SER A 521 -8.45 38.76 -52.72
C SER A 521 -8.25 40.09 -52.01
N GLY A 522 -8.44 41.18 -52.75
CA GLY A 522 -8.15 42.50 -52.23
C GLY A 522 -8.35 43.62 -53.24
N LEU A 523 -7.92 44.82 -52.83
CA LEU A 523 -7.91 46.01 -53.65
C LEU A 523 -6.48 46.31 -54.11
N ARG A 524 -6.30 46.73 -55.36
CA ARG A 524 -5.00 47.09 -55.93
C ARG A 524 -5.10 48.41 -56.72
N ASP A 525 -4.12 49.30 -56.59
CA ASP A 525 -3.95 50.43 -57.51
C ASP A 525 -3.36 49.92 -58.85
N PRO A 526 -3.90 50.32 -60.02
CA PRO A 526 -3.36 49.92 -61.32
C PRO A 526 -1.86 50.16 -61.52
N GLN A 527 -1.28 51.13 -60.80
CA GLN A 527 0.15 51.48 -60.85
C GLN A 527 0.98 50.88 -59.69
N ALA A 528 0.36 50.08 -58.82
CA ALA A 528 1.04 49.27 -57.80
C ALA A 528 1.75 48.06 -58.41
N ALA A 529 2.72 47.51 -57.67
CA ALA A 529 3.46 46.32 -58.04
C ALA A 529 2.50 45.16 -58.37
N ASP A 530 2.92 44.28 -59.29
CA ASP A 530 2.10 43.13 -59.66
C ASP A 530 2.19 42.03 -58.60
N PRO A 531 1.07 41.57 -58.00
CA PRO A 531 1.08 40.51 -57.00
C PRO A 531 1.78 39.24 -57.48
N GLN A 532 1.61 38.87 -58.75
CA GLN A 532 2.21 37.66 -59.29
C GLN A 532 3.73 37.78 -59.46
N ALA A 533 4.26 38.97 -59.75
CA ALA A 533 5.71 39.22 -59.70
C ALA A 533 6.29 39.08 -58.28
N LEU A 534 5.52 39.45 -57.24
CA LEU A 534 5.94 39.44 -55.83
C LEU A 534 6.01 38.03 -55.22
N LEU A 535 5.40 37.01 -55.85
CA LEU A 535 5.57 35.59 -55.50
C LEU A 535 7.02 35.11 -55.69
N SER A 536 7.78 35.73 -56.59
CA SER A 536 9.15 35.33 -56.91
C SER A 536 10.06 35.38 -55.67
N GLY A 537 10.79 34.30 -55.40
CA GLY A 537 11.67 34.19 -54.23
C GLY A 537 10.95 34.10 -52.88
N THR A 538 9.66 33.76 -52.83
CA THR A 538 8.95 33.42 -51.58
C THR A 538 8.95 31.94 -51.23
N GLY A 539 9.29 31.07 -52.19
CA GLY A 539 9.16 29.62 -52.04
C GLY A 539 7.72 29.10 -52.12
N VAL A 540 6.75 29.94 -52.49
CA VAL A 540 5.38 29.53 -52.85
C VAL A 540 5.33 29.18 -54.33
N ASP A 541 4.72 28.04 -54.67
CA ASP A 541 4.45 27.63 -56.05
C ASP A 541 3.34 28.50 -56.66
N PRO A 542 3.60 29.26 -57.75
CA PRO A 542 2.59 30.09 -58.39
C PRO A 542 1.36 29.32 -58.89
N ALA A 543 1.50 28.05 -59.29
CA ALA A 543 0.36 27.24 -59.76
C ALA A 543 -0.63 26.90 -58.63
N ARG A 544 -0.21 27.05 -57.37
CA ARG A 544 -1.06 26.82 -56.19
C ARG A 544 -1.77 28.10 -55.72
N VAL A 545 -1.47 29.26 -56.28
CA VAL A 545 -1.99 30.57 -55.85
C VAL A 545 -3.06 31.09 -56.81
N HIS A 546 -4.26 31.37 -56.27
CA HIS A 546 -5.37 31.99 -56.97
C HIS A 546 -5.60 33.40 -56.41
N SER A 547 -5.53 34.42 -57.25
CA SER A 547 -5.66 35.82 -56.80
C SER A 547 -6.75 36.60 -57.53
N GLN A 548 -7.52 37.39 -56.79
CA GLN A 548 -8.61 38.23 -57.32
C GLN A 548 -8.48 39.66 -56.82
N TRP A 549 -8.13 40.60 -57.70
CA TRP A 549 -7.89 41.99 -57.36
C TRP A 549 -8.91 42.91 -58.01
N GLN A 550 -9.57 43.73 -57.20
CA GLN A 550 -10.39 44.84 -57.69
C GLN A 550 -9.53 46.10 -57.76
N PHE A 551 -9.67 46.87 -58.84
CA PHE A 551 -8.92 48.12 -58.97
C PHE A 551 -9.56 49.24 -58.15
N TYR A 552 -8.75 49.94 -57.36
CA TYR A 552 -9.11 51.20 -56.71
C TYR A 552 -8.05 52.26 -57.03
N GLN A 553 -8.35 53.53 -56.75
CA GLN A 553 -7.35 54.59 -56.85
C GLN A 553 -6.79 54.86 -55.46
N SER A 554 -5.49 54.63 -55.26
CA SER A 554 -4.84 54.95 -54.00
C SER A 554 -4.64 56.46 -53.88
N LEU A 555 -4.93 56.99 -52.68
CA LEU A 555 -4.68 58.38 -52.29
C LEU A 555 -3.27 58.61 -51.74
N ASP A 556 -2.41 57.57 -51.64
CA ASP A 556 -0.99 57.74 -51.32
C ASP A 556 -0.34 58.66 -52.38
N PRO A 557 0.33 59.77 -51.98
CA PRO A 557 0.92 60.74 -52.89
C PRO A 557 1.82 60.15 -53.98
N LYS A 558 2.42 58.97 -53.78
CA LYS A 558 3.26 58.30 -54.79
C LYS A 558 2.47 57.81 -56.00
N PHE A 559 1.24 57.32 -55.80
CA PHE A 559 0.37 56.92 -56.91
C PHE A 559 -0.30 58.13 -57.55
N VAL A 560 -0.74 59.08 -56.71
CA VAL A 560 -1.28 60.36 -57.17
C VAL A 560 -0.27 61.08 -58.07
N LEU A 561 1.00 61.17 -57.66
CA LEU A 561 2.10 61.73 -58.44
C LEU A 561 2.28 60.99 -59.78
N LYS A 562 2.37 59.65 -59.77
CA LYS A 562 2.50 58.87 -61.02
C LYS A 562 1.31 59.09 -61.97
N ARG A 563 0.07 59.19 -61.46
CA ARG A 563 -1.12 59.52 -62.25
C ARG A 563 -1.08 60.95 -62.79
N LEU A 564 -0.64 61.94 -61.99
CA LEU A 564 -0.45 63.33 -62.42
C LEU A 564 0.62 63.46 -63.52
N VAL A 565 1.76 62.77 -63.37
CA VAL A 565 2.82 62.75 -64.40
C VAL A 565 2.27 62.20 -65.72
N ALA A 566 1.50 61.10 -65.66
CA ALA A 566 0.92 60.47 -66.85
C ALA A 566 -0.22 61.28 -67.51
N SER A 567 -0.97 62.10 -66.74
CA SER A 567 -2.11 62.87 -67.27
C SER A 567 -1.75 64.30 -67.68
N LEU A 568 -0.87 64.98 -66.92
CA LEU A 568 -0.42 66.33 -67.24
C LEU A 568 0.70 66.33 -68.29
N SER A 569 1.51 65.26 -68.36
CA SER A 569 2.71 65.15 -69.19
C SER A 569 3.64 66.37 -68.99
N PRO A 570 4.32 66.48 -67.82
CA PRO A 570 5.17 67.62 -67.50
C PRO A 570 6.31 67.80 -68.52
N PRO A 571 6.61 69.05 -68.93
CA PRO A 571 7.83 69.37 -69.66
C PRO A 571 9.07 68.96 -68.87
N LYS A 572 10.21 68.74 -69.56
CA LYS A 572 11.50 68.43 -68.90
C LYS A 572 11.98 69.52 -67.93
N SER A 573 11.49 70.75 -68.09
CA SER A 573 11.73 71.91 -67.24
C SER A 573 10.85 71.97 -65.99
N VAL A 574 9.89 71.05 -65.82
CA VAL A 574 9.05 70.93 -64.62
C VAL A 574 9.40 69.66 -63.86
N GLN A 575 9.63 69.79 -62.56
CA GLN A 575 9.76 68.67 -61.64
C GLN A 575 8.53 68.62 -60.72
N LEU A 576 8.03 67.40 -60.51
CA LEU A 576 6.95 67.11 -59.56
C LEU A 576 7.54 66.22 -58.45
N THR A 577 7.55 66.72 -57.22
CA THR A 577 8.12 66.02 -56.06
C THR A 577 7.10 65.91 -54.93
N ILE A 578 7.36 65.02 -53.95
CA ILE A 578 6.50 64.87 -52.77
C ILE A 578 7.24 65.46 -51.57
N ILE A 579 6.64 66.46 -50.93
CA ILE A 579 7.17 67.15 -49.74
C ILE A 579 6.08 67.14 -48.67
N GLN A 580 6.35 66.50 -47.53
CA GLN A 580 5.44 66.46 -46.37
C GLN A 580 3.98 66.12 -46.73
N ASP A 581 3.78 65.02 -47.46
CA ASP A 581 2.48 64.50 -47.93
C ASP A 581 1.77 65.35 -49.01
N ARG A 582 2.42 66.42 -49.49
CA ARG A 582 1.96 67.28 -50.60
C ARG A 582 2.75 67.02 -51.86
N ILE A 583 2.15 67.29 -53.01
CA ILE A 583 2.85 67.25 -54.30
C ILE A 583 3.20 68.68 -54.71
N VAL A 584 4.48 68.95 -54.98
CA VAL A 584 4.96 70.29 -55.34
C VAL A 584 5.44 70.27 -56.80
N ALA A 585 4.93 71.20 -57.60
CA ALA A 585 5.34 71.44 -58.98
C ALA A 585 6.25 72.66 -59.06
N MET A 586 7.48 72.46 -59.51
CA MET A 586 8.53 73.49 -59.57
C MET A 586 9.19 73.54 -60.95
N GLY A 587 9.57 74.74 -61.40
CA GLY A 587 10.29 74.96 -62.66
C GLY A 587 9.53 75.82 -63.67
N GLU A 588 9.82 75.66 -64.96
CA GLU A 588 9.33 76.55 -66.02
C GLU A 588 8.40 75.82 -66.99
N ALA A 589 7.25 76.41 -67.33
CA ALA A 589 6.25 75.79 -68.20
C ALA A 589 5.47 76.82 -69.04
N PRO A 590 4.93 76.43 -70.22
CA PRO A 590 3.98 77.25 -70.96
C PRO A 590 2.67 77.46 -70.19
N ALA A 591 2.02 78.62 -70.36
CA ALA A 591 0.75 78.97 -69.70
C ALA A 591 -0.34 77.88 -69.87
N ALA A 592 -0.46 77.30 -71.07
CA ALA A 592 -1.40 76.22 -71.36
C ALA A 592 -1.16 74.97 -70.49
N TRP A 593 0.07 74.69 -70.08
CA TRP A 593 0.39 73.60 -69.15
C TRP A 593 0.07 74.00 -67.70
N ILE A 594 0.48 75.20 -67.28
CA ILE A 594 0.22 75.73 -65.93
C ILE A 594 -1.29 75.76 -65.63
N ASN A 595 -2.12 76.16 -66.61
CA ASN A 595 -3.56 76.17 -66.47
C ASN A 595 -4.16 74.76 -66.29
N ARG A 596 -3.66 73.74 -67.00
CA ARG A 596 -4.08 72.34 -66.76
C ARG A 596 -3.66 71.84 -65.37
N ALA A 597 -2.45 72.18 -64.92
CA ALA A 597 -1.97 71.86 -63.58
C ALA A 597 -2.80 72.55 -62.48
N ARG A 598 -3.26 73.78 -62.70
CA ARG A 598 -4.17 74.51 -61.80
C ARG A 598 -5.54 73.84 -61.67
N VAL A 599 -6.13 73.39 -62.77
CA VAL A 599 -7.40 72.63 -62.75
C VAL A 599 -7.22 71.30 -62.01
N ALA A 600 -6.13 70.58 -62.26
CA ALA A 600 -5.82 69.34 -61.52
C ALA A 600 -5.65 69.61 -60.01
N SER A 601 -4.97 70.68 -59.61
CA SER A 601 -4.79 71.07 -58.21
C SER A 601 -6.12 71.31 -57.48
N GLN A 602 -7.08 71.99 -58.13
CA GLN A 602 -8.43 72.18 -57.60
C GLN A 602 -9.20 70.87 -57.43
N GLN A 603 -9.06 69.93 -58.37
CA GLN A 603 -9.70 68.61 -58.29
C GLN A 603 -9.12 67.78 -57.14
N LEU A 604 -7.79 67.66 -57.04
CA LEU A 604 -7.14 66.90 -55.95
C LEU A 604 -7.46 67.46 -54.56
N SER A 605 -7.64 68.78 -54.45
CA SER A 605 -7.97 69.45 -53.19
C SER A 605 -9.35 69.01 -52.64
N ALA A 606 -10.27 68.59 -53.51
CA ALA A 606 -11.55 68.01 -53.09
C ALA A 606 -11.40 66.57 -52.54
N ASP A 607 -10.41 65.83 -53.02
CA ASP A 607 -10.06 64.47 -52.55
C ASP A 607 -9.11 64.49 -51.33
N GLY A 608 -8.81 65.66 -50.77
CA GLY A 608 -7.99 65.84 -49.56
C GLY A 608 -6.48 65.93 -49.79
N LEU A 609 -6.01 66.02 -51.04
CA LEU A 609 -4.60 66.10 -51.42
C LEU A 609 -4.26 67.46 -52.01
N SER A 610 -3.09 68.01 -51.70
CA SER A 610 -2.65 69.30 -52.26
C SER A 610 -1.58 69.15 -53.33
N LEU A 611 -1.83 69.73 -54.50
CA LEU A 611 -0.84 69.98 -55.55
C LEU A 611 -0.48 71.47 -55.53
N GLU A 612 0.69 71.81 -54.99
CA GLU A 612 1.19 73.18 -54.93
C GLU A 612 1.87 73.54 -56.26
N ILE A 613 1.42 74.64 -56.87
CA ILE A 613 1.89 75.13 -58.18
C ILE A 613 2.57 76.50 -58.10
N SER A 614 2.77 77.02 -56.89
CA SER A 614 3.31 78.37 -56.63
C SER A 614 4.77 78.56 -57.05
N GLU A 615 5.50 77.45 -57.25
CA GLU A 615 6.90 77.44 -57.69
C GLU A 615 7.07 77.28 -59.21
N LEU A 616 5.96 77.32 -59.97
CA LEU A 616 5.99 77.35 -61.43
C LEU A 616 6.15 78.77 -61.96
N ARG A 617 7.03 78.94 -62.94
CA ARG A 617 7.19 80.18 -63.73
C ARG A 617 6.72 79.96 -65.16
N GLU A 618 6.14 81.00 -65.74
CA GLU A 618 5.73 80.97 -67.14
C GLU A 618 6.94 81.18 -68.06
N LEU A 619 7.11 80.28 -69.03
CA LEU A 619 8.21 80.35 -69.99
C LEU A 619 7.82 81.20 -71.19
N THR A 620 8.23 82.47 -71.22
CA THR A 620 8.14 83.32 -72.42
C THR A 620 9.34 83.06 -73.33
N PRO A 621 9.15 82.65 -74.60
CA PRO A 621 10.26 82.45 -75.54
C PRO A 621 11.12 83.71 -75.75
N GLN A 622 12.45 83.54 -75.72
CA GLN A 622 13.40 84.64 -75.95
C GLN A 622 13.26 85.27 -77.34
N GLU A 623 12.91 84.47 -78.35
CA GLU A 623 12.71 84.89 -79.74
C GLU A 623 11.56 85.90 -79.88
N LEU A 624 10.43 85.68 -79.20
CA LEU A 624 9.31 86.64 -79.13
C LEU A 624 9.73 87.96 -78.49
N THR A 625 10.63 87.90 -77.51
CA THR A 625 11.15 89.09 -76.81
C THR A 625 11.99 89.95 -77.75
N HIS A 626 12.91 89.34 -78.50
CA HIS A 626 13.72 90.05 -79.49
C HIS A 626 12.89 90.66 -80.61
N LEU A 627 11.92 89.93 -81.16
CA LEU A 627 11.09 90.42 -82.25
C LEU A 627 10.10 91.49 -81.79
N ARG A 628 9.55 91.39 -80.57
CA ARG A 628 8.79 92.46 -79.90
C ARG A 628 9.60 93.74 -79.84
N ASP A 629 10.81 93.68 -79.30
CA ASP A 629 11.64 94.88 -79.09
C ASP A 629 12.07 95.50 -80.43
N ALA A 630 12.33 94.67 -81.45
CA ALA A 630 12.61 95.12 -82.81
C ALA A 630 11.41 95.78 -83.52
N ILE A 631 10.17 95.43 -83.17
CA ILE A 631 8.94 96.06 -83.70
C ILE A 631 8.67 97.39 -83.00
N GLN A 632 8.83 97.45 -81.67
CA GLN A 632 8.57 98.66 -80.88
C GLN A 632 9.60 99.78 -81.15
N ALA A 633 10.77 99.44 -81.70
CA ALA A 633 11.78 100.40 -82.16
C ALA A 633 11.47 101.04 -83.54
N VAL A 634 10.35 100.69 -84.19
CA VAL A 634 9.96 101.22 -85.51
C VAL A 634 8.92 102.33 -85.37
N ASP A 635 9.30 103.52 -85.82
CA ASP A 635 8.41 104.67 -86.00
C ASP A 635 8.18 104.96 -87.50
N ILE A 636 6.94 105.30 -87.86
CA ILE A 636 6.56 105.73 -89.22
C ILE A 636 6.37 107.24 -89.22
N PHE A 637 7.11 107.98 -90.05
CA PHE A 637 7.10 109.45 -90.04
C PHE A 637 6.15 110.07 -91.09
N PHE A 638 5.74 111.31 -90.84
CA PHE A 638 4.78 112.05 -91.66
C PHE A 638 5.21 113.48 -91.95
N ASP A 639 4.88 113.95 -93.15
CA ASP A 639 4.95 115.37 -93.51
C ASP A 639 4.00 116.23 -92.65
N SER A 640 4.32 117.51 -92.54
CA SER A 640 3.44 118.48 -91.89
C SER A 640 2.07 118.55 -92.59
N GLY A 641 1.00 118.59 -91.79
CA GLY A 641 -0.40 118.59 -92.26
C GLY A 641 -0.90 117.31 -92.94
N LYS A 642 -0.06 116.28 -93.18
CA LYS A 642 -0.48 115.04 -93.86
C LYS A 642 -0.83 113.92 -92.88
N ALA A 643 -1.90 113.18 -93.20
CA ALA A 643 -2.28 111.92 -92.55
C ALA A 643 -1.81 110.66 -93.31
N VAL A 644 -1.31 110.82 -94.54
CA VAL A 644 -0.73 109.75 -95.37
C VAL A 644 0.80 109.87 -95.31
N PRO A 645 1.54 108.77 -95.06
CA PRO A 645 3.01 108.82 -95.02
C PRO A 645 3.60 108.96 -96.43
N GLY A 646 4.81 109.50 -96.53
CA GLY A 646 5.47 109.69 -97.82
C GLY A 646 5.92 108.36 -98.47
N PRO A 647 6.24 108.37 -99.78
CA PRO A 647 6.67 107.16 -100.51
C PRO A 647 7.93 106.52 -99.91
N GLU A 648 8.80 107.31 -99.27
CA GLU A 648 10.00 106.85 -98.57
C GLU A 648 9.71 105.97 -97.32
N GLN A 649 8.50 106.05 -96.75
CA GLN A 649 8.06 105.20 -95.64
C GLN A 649 7.47 103.86 -96.09
N LEU A 650 7.19 103.68 -97.39
CA LEU A 650 6.58 102.44 -97.89
C LEU A 650 7.43 101.18 -97.62
N PRO A 651 8.77 101.18 -97.80
CA PRO A 651 9.61 100.03 -97.44
C PRO A 651 9.65 99.75 -95.93
N VAL A 652 9.52 100.78 -95.10
CA VAL A 652 9.45 100.66 -93.64
C VAL A 652 8.14 99.96 -93.24
N LEU A 653 7.02 100.37 -93.84
CA LEU A 653 5.72 99.72 -93.70
C LEU A 653 5.71 98.26 -94.19
N ASP A 654 6.42 97.95 -95.29
CA ASP A 654 6.55 96.58 -95.79
C ASP A 654 7.33 95.69 -94.80
N LYS A 655 8.45 96.19 -94.27
CA LYS A 655 9.25 95.51 -93.25
C LYS A 655 8.44 95.29 -91.96
N LEU A 656 7.82 96.34 -91.44
CA LEU A 656 7.00 96.28 -90.23
C LEU A 656 5.84 95.29 -90.38
N ALA A 657 5.13 95.30 -91.52
CA ALA A 657 4.05 94.34 -91.77
C ALA A 657 4.55 92.89 -91.72
N ASN A 658 5.74 92.60 -92.25
CA ASN A 658 6.33 91.27 -92.19
C ASN A 658 6.70 90.87 -90.76
N GLN A 659 7.35 91.74 -89.99
CA GLN A 659 7.69 91.49 -88.58
C GLN A 659 6.43 91.27 -87.72
N LEU A 660 5.35 92.04 -87.94
CA LEU A 660 4.07 91.86 -87.23
C LEU A 660 3.41 90.50 -87.55
N LYS A 661 3.47 90.04 -88.80
CA LYS A 661 2.96 88.71 -89.21
C LYS A 661 3.79 87.57 -88.62
N GLU A 662 5.10 87.71 -88.63
CA GLU A 662 6.05 86.77 -88.02
C GLU A 662 5.79 86.66 -86.51
N LEU A 663 5.75 87.79 -85.80
CA LEU A 663 5.47 87.80 -84.36
C LEU A 663 4.08 87.24 -84.01
N ALA A 664 3.05 87.56 -84.81
CA ALA A 664 1.71 87.02 -84.59
C ALA A 664 1.62 85.50 -84.85
N LYS A 665 2.42 84.97 -85.78
CA LYS A 665 2.55 83.53 -86.04
C LYS A 665 3.28 82.85 -84.88
N ASP A 666 4.46 83.35 -84.52
CA ASP A 666 5.32 82.71 -83.54
C ASP A 666 4.71 82.80 -82.12
N ALA A 667 4.01 83.90 -81.80
CA ALA A 667 3.20 84.01 -80.59
C ALA A 667 2.11 82.93 -80.54
N ARG A 668 1.38 82.73 -81.65
CA ARG A 668 0.33 81.70 -81.77
C ARG A 668 0.91 80.28 -81.65
N GLU A 669 2.08 80.03 -82.21
CA GLU A 669 2.80 78.75 -82.05
C GLU A 669 3.28 78.53 -80.60
N ALA A 670 3.65 79.60 -79.88
CA ALA A 670 3.95 79.58 -78.45
C ALA A 670 2.69 79.53 -77.54
N GLY A 671 1.49 79.62 -78.10
CA GLY A 671 0.22 79.56 -77.38
C GLY A 671 -0.21 80.86 -76.70
N VAL A 672 0.32 82.02 -77.13
CA VAL A 672 -0.03 83.36 -76.66
C VAL A 672 -0.54 84.24 -77.81
N THR A 673 -1.32 85.28 -77.50
CA THR A 673 -1.89 86.20 -78.50
C THR A 673 -1.18 87.55 -78.45
N ALA A 674 -0.54 87.95 -79.55
CA ALA A 674 0.08 89.28 -79.67
C ALA A 674 -0.95 90.32 -80.16
N GLN A 675 -1.10 91.43 -79.43
CA GLN A 675 -1.82 92.62 -79.86
C GLN A 675 -0.85 93.77 -80.13
N PHE A 676 -1.19 94.62 -81.11
CA PHE A 676 -0.35 95.70 -81.60
C PHE A 676 -1.10 97.03 -81.51
N MET A 677 -0.67 97.90 -80.61
CA MET A 677 -1.21 99.25 -80.43
C MET A 677 -0.45 100.24 -81.31
N LEU A 678 -1.11 100.76 -82.35
CA LEU A 678 -0.62 101.83 -83.20
C LEU A 678 -0.97 103.18 -82.54
N THR A 679 0.02 103.84 -81.94
CA THR A 679 -0.16 105.19 -81.38
C THR A 679 0.33 106.23 -82.37
N GLY A 680 -0.57 107.10 -82.84
CA GLY A 680 -0.23 108.25 -83.66
C GLY A 680 0.07 109.49 -82.82
N HIS A 681 1.02 110.29 -83.28
CA HIS A 681 1.54 111.48 -82.65
C HIS A 681 1.51 112.68 -83.62
N SER A 682 1.52 113.89 -83.07
CA SER A 682 1.61 115.15 -83.80
C SER A 682 2.62 116.09 -83.15
N ASP A 683 3.18 117.00 -83.94
CA ASP A 683 3.95 118.12 -83.40
C ASP A 683 3.04 119.20 -82.79
N ALA A 684 3.62 120.17 -82.07
CA ALA A 684 2.86 121.24 -81.41
C ALA A 684 2.28 122.30 -82.37
N THR A 685 2.32 122.09 -83.69
CA THR A 685 1.87 123.10 -84.67
C THR A 685 0.37 123.03 -84.92
N GLY A 686 -0.38 123.98 -84.35
CA GLY A 686 -1.80 124.17 -84.65
C GLY A 686 -2.69 124.10 -83.40
N ARG A 687 -3.96 123.70 -83.59
CA ARG A 687 -4.90 123.51 -82.48
C ARG A 687 -4.78 122.09 -81.94
N GLU A 688 -4.76 121.94 -80.62
CA GLU A 688 -4.70 120.66 -79.92
C GLU A 688 -5.78 119.67 -80.38
N THR A 689 -7.02 120.12 -80.59
CA THR A 689 -8.11 119.27 -81.12
C THR A 689 -7.82 118.74 -82.54
N ALA A 690 -7.24 119.56 -83.42
CA ALA A 690 -6.82 119.14 -84.75
C ALA A 690 -5.62 118.18 -84.69
N ASN A 691 -4.72 118.39 -83.72
CA ASN A 691 -3.56 117.54 -83.45
C ASN A 691 -3.96 116.15 -82.94
N VAL A 692 -4.94 116.05 -82.03
CA VAL A 692 -5.55 114.77 -81.64
C VAL A 692 -6.19 114.10 -82.87
N SER A 693 -7.00 114.82 -83.66
CA SER A 693 -7.65 114.26 -84.86
C SER A 693 -6.65 113.77 -85.93
N ILE A 694 -5.60 114.54 -86.26
CA ILE A 694 -4.61 114.12 -87.25
C ILE A 694 -3.75 112.97 -86.75
N SER A 695 -3.43 112.93 -85.45
CA SER A 695 -2.68 111.82 -84.84
C SER A 695 -3.46 110.50 -84.94
N ALA A 696 -4.77 110.51 -84.63
CA ALA A 696 -5.64 109.36 -84.81
C ALA A 696 -5.78 108.97 -86.29
N ALA A 697 -5.95 109.95 -87.19
CA ALA A 697 -6.06 109.71 -88.64
C ALA A 697 -4.77 109.09 -89.23
N ARG A 698 -3.58 109.46 -88.73
CA ARG A 698 -2.31 108.83 -89.10
C ARG A 698 -2.24 107.37 -88.68
N ALA A 699 -2.54 107.07 -87.42
CA ALA A 699 -2.53 105.69 -86.92
C ALA A 699 -3.59 104.81 -87.61
N GLU A 700 -4.77 105.36 -87.92
CA GLU A 700 -5.78 104.70 -88.73
C GLU A 700 -5.32 104.46 -90.18
N THR A 701 -4.61 105.43 -90.77
CA THR A 701 -4.01 105.26 -92.11
C THR A 701 -2.93 104.18 -92.11
N VAL A 702 -2.10 104.09 -91.06
CA VAL A 702 -1.14 102.99 -90.87
C VAL A 702 -1.87 101.66 -90.72
N ARG A 703 -2.95 101.58 -89.92
CA ARG A 703 -3.78 100.37 -89.81
C ARG A 703 -4.29 99.92 -91.19
N ALA A 704 -4.84 100.82 -91.99
CA ALA A 704 -5.31 100.52 -93.34
C ALA A 704 -4.18 100.04 -94.27
N LEU A 705 -2.99 100.66 -94.17
CA LEU A 705 -1.80 100.30 -94.96
C LEU A 705 -1.18 98.95 -94.55
N LEU A 706 -1.23 98.59 -93.26
CA LEU A 706 -0.80 97.29 -92.74
C LEU A 706 -1.81 96.18 -93.06
N LYS A 707 -3.13 96.47 -92.94
CA LYS A 707 -4.20 95.57 -93.39
C LYS A 707 -4.05 95.21 -94.87
N LYS A 708 -3.73 96.18 -95.73
CA LYS A 708 -3.45 95.94 -97.16
C LYS A 708 -2.22 95.04 -97.40
N ARG A 709 -1.32 94.92 -96.43
CA ARG A 709 -0.10 94.07 -96.45
C ARG A 709 -0.30 92.70 -95.78
N GLY A 710 -1.54 92.37 -95.42
CA GLY A 710 -1.92 91.08 -94.84
C GLY A 710 -1.69 90.96 -93.32
N VAL A 711 -1.53 92.06 -92.60
CA VAL A 711 -1.61 92.03 -91.13
C VAL A 711 -3.08 91.91 -90.72
N ASP A 712 -3.37 91.01 -89.79
CA ASP A 712 -4.72 90.74 -89.29
C ASP A 712 -5.29 91.99 -88.59
N PRO A 713 -6.44 92.54 -89.04
CA PRO A 713 -7.01 93.75 -88.45
C PRO A 713 -7.50 93.56 -87.01
N GLU A 714 -7.78 92.34 -86.54
CA GLU A 714 -8.20 92.11 -85.15
C GLU A 714 -7.04 92.27 -84.15
N LEU A 715 -5.80 92.16 -84.62
CA LEU A 715 -4.59 92.37 -83.82
C LEU A 715 -4.14 93.85 -83.80
N LEU A 716 -4.76 94.72 -84.60
CA LEU A 716 -4.36 96.13 -84.78
C LEU A 716 -5.30 97.11 -84.05
N LEU A 717 -4.87 97.56 -82.88
CA LEU A 717 -5.50 98.64 -82.12
C LEU A 717 -4.93 100.01 -82.54
N VAL A 718 -5.72 101.08 -82.39
CA VAL A 718 -5.37 102.44 -82.83
C VAL A 718 -5.66 103.44 -81.71
N ARG A 719 -4.70 104.35 -81.47
CA ARG A 719 -4.82 105.46 -80.51
C ARG A 719 -4.21 106.74 -81.10
N GLY A 720 -4.86 107.87 -80.88
CA GLY A 720 -4.27 109.19 -81.15
C GLY A 720 -3.79 109.84 -79.85
N ALA A 721 -2.48 110.03 -79.70
CA ALA A 721 -1.89 110.69 -78.53
C ALA A 721 -1.73 112.22 -78.72
N GLY A 722 -2.03 112.77 -79.90
CA GLY A 722 -1.85 114.18 -80.20
C GLY A 722 -0.41 114.63 -79.89
N THR A 723 -0.29 115.68 -79.08
CA THR A 723 0.98 116.26 -78.61
C THR A 723 1.41 115.76 -77.23
N PHE A 724 0.69 114.81 -76.61
CA PHE A 724 0.89 114.42 -75.21
C PHE A 724 2.06 113.44 -74.99
N GLU A 725 2.58 112.80 -76.05
CA GLU A 725 3.68 111.81 -75.99
C GLU A 725 4.82 112.11 -77.00
N PRO A 726 5.48 113.28 -76.88
CA PRO A 726 6.60 113.64 -77.75
C PRO A 726 7.79 112.70 -77.56
N ALA A 727 8.48 112.34 -78.66
CA ALA A 727 9.76 111.61 -78.60
C ALA A 727 10.93 112.58 -78.37
N GLU A 728 10.86 113.76 -78.99
CA GLU A 728 11.81 114.85 -78.79
C GLU A 728 11.08 116.11 -78.31
N ALA A 729 11.74 116.94 -77.51
CA ALA A 729 11.20 118.25 -77.17
C ALA A 729 11.02 119.10 -78.45
N GLU A 730 9.91 119.82 -78.58
CA GLU A 730 9.61 120.68 -79.75
C GLU A 730 10.66 121.77 -80.01
N THR A 731 11.48 122.10 -79.01
CA THR A 731 12.61 123.03 -79.12
C THR A 731 13.85 122.44 -79.82
N SER A 732 13.86 121.13 -80.11
CA SER A 732 14.92 120.48 -80.90
C SER A 732 14.85 120.89 -82.38
N ARG A 733 16.01 120.89 -83.05
CA ARG A 733 16.13 121.18 -84.49
C ARG A 733 15.38 120.16 -85.38
N THR A 734 15.02 119.01 -84.82
CA THR A 734 14.31 117.89 -85.46
C THR A 734 12.98 117.53 -84.79
N GLY A 735 12.64 118.16 -83.65
CA GLY A 735 11.55 117.73 -82.77
C GLY A 735 10.19 117.65 -83.46
N SER A 736 9.82 118.70 -84.20
CA SER A 736 8.57 118.72 -84.98
C SER A 736 8.51 117.58 -86.03
N SER A 737 9.61 117.20 -86.67
CA SER A 737 9.63 116.01 -87.56
C SER A 737 9.58 114.69 -86.80
N ALA A 738 10.26 114.57 -85.65
CA ALA A 738 10.24 113.37 -84.82
C ALA A 738 8.88 113.14 -84.13
N ASN A 739 8.11 114.20 -83.86
CA ASN A 739 6.80 114.11 -83.21
C ASN A 739 5.64 113.84 -84.19
N ARG A 740 5.82 114.07 -85.49
CA ARG A 740 4.88 113.62 -86.54
C ARG A 740 5.14 112.15 -86.91
N ARG A 741 4.81 111.23 -86.00
CA ARG A 741 5.04 109.78 -86.19
C ARG A 741 3.85 108.90 -85.80
N VAL A 742 3.92 107.62 -86.15
CA VAL A 742 3.13 106.54 -85.54
C VAL A 742 4.10 105.51 -84.97
N SER A 743 3.97 105.22 -83.68
CA SER A 743 4.77 104.22 -82.94
C SER A 743 3.95 102.95 -82.69
N VAL A 744 4.62 101.82 -82.49
CA VAL A 744 3.97 100.52 -82.21
C VAL A 744 4.31 100.05 -80.80
N THR A 745 3.31 99.60 -80.04
CA THR A 745 3.49 98.91 -78.75
C THR A 745 2.88 97.52 -78.83
N VAL A 746 3.52 96.53 -78.22
CA VAL A 746 3.15 95.12 -78.34
C VAL A 746 2.82 94.54 -76.97
N THR A 747 1.68 93.87 -76.85
CA THR A 747 1.28 93.13 -75.64
C THR A 747 1.00 91.67 -75.96
N PHE A 748 1.33 90.77 -75.03
CA PHE A 748 1.01 89.34 -75.12
C PHE A 748 -0.10 89.00 -74.12
N HIS A 749 -1.01 88.11 -74.52
CA HIS A 749 -2.21 87.71 -73.77
C HIS A 749 -2.45 86.19 -73.83
#